data_AF-A0A7D4AAY0-F1
#
_entry.id   AF-A0A7D4AAY0-F1
#
_cell.length_a   1.000
_cell.length_b   1.000
_cell.length_c   1.000
_cell.angle_alpha   90.00
_cell.angle_beta   90.00
_cell.angle_gamma   90.00
#
_symmetry.space_group_name_H-M   'P 1'
#
loop_
_entity.id
_entity.type
_entity.pdbx_description
1 polymer ?
#
loop_
_entity_poly.entity_id
_entity_poly.type
_entity_poly.pdbx_seq_one_letter_code
_entity_poly.pdbx_strand_id
1 'polypeptide(L)'
;MKKLYFTGLFLTWLLLHGWPAGAQTTVKRVVLQGFWWDYYNGNYAFKWADYLAELAPRLKGMGVDAVWIPPTPKNKNATNDVGYSPFDQYDLGDKYQKGAARTRFGSKDEFLRMVAVLHANGIEVIQDVVLNHTDGAGANDGLGGQDPEPNFSMQSNSGYKTFRYSSFGTPIPEAGDNGAAYAARQGRWPKNYPNFHPQLGHNTTSGDFAEPIFGPDFCYGNDGGNDGYGQLSPNYLALYPGAYNPTQSQGYSQTQARNWVVWMKQQTGVDGFRWDAVKHFSYNTQQDLSYNLKYNAGWASAGATMFNVGEFVGSASDMDNYVSSVDSQNGGQDFLMGTFDFNLRGAIYNMVSGGGNYDLSQIPGQQQNQRVAYYAASNTYVHRTAPFVNNHDTFRPQLDANGNYKGWNTGDELAAHIDPFDPRLSAAYAIAFAVDGNPHIYFEDLFNIGGTGKRWTHVPTSTTDLPTRDDIVNLLWCHQHLDFKDGAYKVPYASADHLVLERSTKALIGINDNYDTWQNNTVRTDFAVGTQLKDYSGANGTAVQTVFQGNDGNAYVNVNTPPCNGTALLGRRGYSVWAPVGQDGAAYAPARLAGTTQQWEMADDLGDLNCQSLGQGGRLPDYSTNRRLVGKIYVQAGQPVTYELYPVTSNNANGMQVGLYDLRGNRLSAASGTTSASGTYTPATTGWVALKVQNTSATYAGQGCYVKATYTAPAVVDTRNAAAPLNSVAIWTGNDNSTDPTDCRNWENGVTPTATTDVLVPAGTTLTPSVGTGVLATHDLTIEAGATVTVGAGTSLRVAGNFSNQGTLSGTGQVLFNGPAAQTIAGATAFYSLRLANPADVTLLDAISVSDSLTLTAGHLVVDTQALMLGAAATISGADAGHYLVVRDAPAGPGYVQRPVPATGTAVGFPVGTASRYAPVALRNAGTASDVRVRTFSSLLDHGTSGAPYADAAHFVNSSWEISPLVAGAVLDMTLQWNGANENSSFQRARASVYHNDNSSTGTWTALPGTPATGTDPYQLTATGVSSFSTFAIGSTAPLPVTLLSFGAQRVSASVVAVSWATASEAQCDHFDVERSADGRQFLRLGTLACTGGQGQTYTFRDAAVPGPAYYRLRQADTNGAARYSPTAYVAAGPATDLGLSVFPNPTTGTITLLGAPASAVITLSLTNALGQPVLPAGSYSLPAATDRLNAALVQCAPGVYVLTAEINGQRQHLKVVKQ
;
A
#
# COMPACT_ATOMS: atom_id res chain seq x y z
N MET A 1 5.34 -72.82 48.06
CA MET A 1 5.05 -71.38 47.85
C MET A 1 5.51 -71.00 46.44
N LYS A 2 4.68 -70.21 45.74
CA LYS A 2 4.63 -70.05 44.27
C LYS A 2 5.84 -69.33 43.67
N LYS A 3 6.57 -69.97 42.76
CA LYS A 3 7.38 -69.40 41.66
C LYS A 3 7.84 -70.55 40.77
N LEU A 4 7.28 -70.69 39.56
CA LEU A 4 7.85 -71.30 38.35
C LEU A 4 6.70 -71.68 37.40
N TYR A 5 6.17 -70.73 36.63
CA TYR A 5 5.43 -70.95 35.37
C TYR A 5 5.36 -69.58 34.70
N PHE A 6 6.17 -69.34 33.65
CA PHE A 6 6.02 -68.33 32.57
C PHE A 6 7.38 -68.01 31.91
N THR A 7 8.03 -69.01 31.30
CA THR A 7 9.21 -68.80 30.42
C THR A 7 9.19 -69.67 29.15
N GLY A 8 8.02 -70.19 28.75
CA GLY A 8 7.89 -71.09 27.60
C GLY A 8 7.13 -70.55 26.38
N LEU A 9 6.55 -69.34 26.44
CA LEU A 9 5.71 -68.81 25.35
C LEU A 9 6.31 -67.62 24.58
N PHE A 10 7.48 -67.11 24.96
CA PHE A 10 8.10 -65.95 24.30
C PHE A 10 9.12 -66.31 23.21
N LEU A 11 9.56 -67.58 23.15
CA LEU A 11 10.62 -67.99 22.21
C LEU A 11 10.10 -68.53 20.86
N THR A 12 8.80 -68.80 20.74
CA THR A 12 8.17 -69.27 19.48
C THR A 12 7.47 -68.14 18.70
N TRP A 13 7.38 -66.93 19.25
CA TRP A 13 6.84 -65.76 18.54
C TRP A 13 7.92 -64.90 17.83
N LEU A 14 9.18 -65.05 18.22
CA LEU A 14 10.33 -64.35 17.61
C LEU A 14 10.92 -65.07 16.37
N LEU A 15 10.52 -66.30 16.06
CA LEU A 15 11.06 -67.08 14.95
C LEU A 15 10.18 -67.09 13.68
N LEU A 16 9.05 -66.37 13.66
CA LEU A 16 8.11 -66.32 12.53
C LEU A 16 7.82 -64.92 11.97
N HIS A 17 8.47 -63.88 12.49
CA HIS A 17 8.40 -62.54 11.91
C HIS A 17 9.72 -62.25 11.20
N GLY A 18 9.92 -62.89 10.04
CA GLY A 18 10.81 -62.30 9.04
C GLY A 18 10.25 -60.91 8.77
N TRP A 19 10.97 -59.88 9.21
CA TRP A 19 10.64 -58.51 8.83
C TRP A 19 10.63 -58.50 7.31
N PRO A 20 9.51 -58.11 6.65
CA PRO A 20 9.54 -57.95 5.22
C PRO A 20 10.64 -56.93 4.94
N ALA A 21 11.67 -57.34 4.21
CA ALA A 21 12.60 -56.39 3.63
C ALA A 21 11.74 -55.38 2.86
N GLY A 22 11.84 -54.09 3.21
CA GLY A 22 11.08 -53.04 2.54
C GLY A 22 11.33 -53.12 1.03
N ALA A 23 10.30 -52.89 0.21
CA ALA A 23 10.45 -52.88 -1.23
C ALA A 23 11.57 -51.91 -1.65
N GLN A 24 12.38 -52.31 -2.63
CA GLN A 24 13.45 -51.47 -3.17
C GLN A 24 12.84 -50.17 -3.71
N THR A 25 13.42 -49.03 -3.33
CA THR A 25 12.98 -47.72 -3.82
C THR A 25 13.79 -47.33 -5.03
N THR A 26 13.14 -47.04 -6.16
CA THR A 26 13.81 -46.53 -7.36
C THR A 26 13.64 -45.01 -7.46
N VAL A 27 14.75 -44.29 -7.55
CA VAL A 27 14.80 -42.85 -7.78
C VAL A 27 15.08 -42.62 -9.26
N LYS A 28 14.06 -42.10 -9.94
CA LYS A 28 14.08 -41.75 -11.36
C LYS A 28 13.37 -40.43 -11.60
N ARG A 29 13.73 -39.74 -12.68
CA ARG A 29 13.10 -38.50 -13.14
C ARG A 29 12.94 -38.50 -14.64
N VAL A 30 11.92 -37.80 -15.11
CA VAL A 30 11.92 -37.21 -16.45
C VAL A 30 12.29 -35.75 -16.36
N VAL A 31 13.40 -35.38 -17.00
CA VAL A 31 14.00 -34.04 -16.92
C VAL A 31 13.72 -33.28 -18.21
N LEU A 32 13.24 -32.04 -18.10
CA LEU A 32 13.12 -31.12 -19.23
C LEU A 32 14.26 -30.09 -19.17
N GLN A 33 15.02 -29.91 -20.25
CA GLN A 33 15.78 -28.67 -20.46
C GLN A 33 14.78 -27.55 -20.71
N GLY A 34 14.60 -26.65 -19.73
CA GLY A 34 13.59 -25.60 -19.75
C GLY A 34 13.94 -24.38 -20.60
N PHE A 35 14.86 -24.51 -21.54
CA PHE A 35 15.35 -23.43 -22.39
C PHE A 35 15.96 -23.97 -23.69
N TRP A 36 16.13 -23.09 -24.66
CA TRP A 36 16.97 -23.28 -25.85
C TRP A 36 18.10 -22.27 -25.83
N TRP A 37 19.09 -22.37 -26.74
CA TRP A 37 20.31 -21.55 -26.67
C TRP A 37 20.03 -20.05 -26.44
N ASP A 38 19.28 -19.41 -27.34
CA ASP A 38 18.94 -18.00 -27.28
C ASP A 38 17.55 -17.72 -26.69
N TYR A 39 17.17 -18.43 -25.62
CA TYR A 39 15.83 -18.33 -25.01
C TYR A 39 15.36 -16.88 -24.80
N TYR A 40 14.28 -16.51 -25.48
CA TYR A 40 13.68 -15.18 -25.38
C TYR A 40 12.22 -15.22 -25.79
N ASN A 41 11.40 -14.45 -25.10
CA ASN A 41 9.99 -14.27 -25.43
C ASN A 41 9.61 -12.82 -25.12
N GLY A 42 9.05 -12.11 -26.09
CA GLY A 42 8.68 -10.70 -25.98
C GLY A 42 7.59 -10.43 -24.95
N ASN A 43 6.74 -11.42 -24.65
CA ASN A 43 5.78 -11.32 -23.54
C ASN A 43 6.44 -11.43 -22.16
N TYR A 44 7.69 -11.91 -22.10
CA TYR A 44 8.48 -12.15 -20.89
C TYR A 44 9.92 -11.64 -21.06
N ALA A 45 10.07 -10.42 -21.59
CA ALA A 45 11.38 -9.83 -21.87
C ALA A 45 12.24 -9.77 -20.59
N PHE A 46 13.30 -10.57 -20.56
CA PHE A 46 14.20 -10.75 -19.40
C PHE A 46 13.46 -11.21 -18.14
N LYS A 47 12.46 -12.09 -18.32
CA LYS A 47 11.63 -12.68 -17.26
C LYS A 47 11.38 -14.18 -17.54
N TRP A 48 12.43 -14.92 -17.86
CA TRP A 48 12.30 -16.35 -18.16
C TRP A 48 11.80 -17.19 -16.96
N ALA A 49 12.14 -16.78 -15.73
CA ALA A 49 11.60 -17.40 -14.51
C ALA A 49 10.06 -17.32 -14.47
N ASP A 50 9.48 -16.19 -14.87
CA ASP A 50 8.03 -15.99 -14.95
C ASP A 50 7.38 -16.87 -16.01
N TYR A 51 8.05 -17.00 -17.16
CA TYR A 51 7.63 -17.90 -18.23
C TYR A 51 7.56 -19.35 -17.74
N LEU A 52 8.59 -19.83 -17.04
CA LEU A 52 8.60 -21.19 -16.49
C LEU A 52 7.58 -21.40 -15.37
N ALA A 53 7.36 -20.39 -14.53
CA ALA A 53 6.32 -20.42 -13.49
C ALA A 53 4.92 -20.59 -14.09
N GLU A 54 4.60 -19.88 -15.18
CA GLU A 54 3.31 -20.05 -15.89
C GLU A 54 3.21 -21.37 -16.66
N LEU A 55 4.34 -21.94 -17.10
CA LEU A 55 4.38 -23.22 -17.82
C LEU A 55 4.21 -24.42 -16.89
N ALA A 56 4.56 -24.30 -15.60
CA ALA A 56 4.60 -25.38 -14.62
C ALA A 56 3.36 -26.30 -14.58
N PRO A 57 2.10 -25.79 -14.60
CA PRO A 57 0.92 -26.64 -14.60
C PRO A 57 0.84 -27.58 -15.80
N ARG A 58 1.26 -27.11 -16.99
CA ARG A 58 1.27 -27.93 -18.20
C ARG A 58 2.34 -29.01 -18.11
N LEU A 59 3.52 -28.68 -17.58
CA LEU A 59 4.62 -29.65 -17.39
C LEU A 59 4.20 -30.77 -16.43
N LYS A 60 3.56 -30.42 -15.31
CA LYS A 60 2.97 -31.39 -14.38
C LYS A 60 1.95 -32.27 -15.08
N GLY A 61 1.03 -31.67 -15.83
CA GLY A 61 -0.02 -32.40 -16.55
C GLY A 61 0.52 -33.39 -17.58
N MET A 62 1.72 -33.17 -18.11
CA MET A 62 2.39 -34.09 -19.03
C MET A 62 3.23 -35.17 -18.32
N GLY A 63 3.65 -34.94 -17.08
CA GLY A 63 4.46 -35.89 -16.31
C GLY A 63 5.95 -35.55 -16.22
N VAL A 64 6.32 -34.26 -16.26
CA VAL A 64 7.71 -33.83 -16.02
C VAL A 64 8.00 -33.86 -14.51
N ASP A 65 9.07 -34.54 -14.09
CA ASP A 65 9.51 -34.58 -12.69
C ASP A 65 10.44 -33.42 -12.33
N ALA A 66 11.24 -32.96 -13.30
CA ALA A 66 12.29 -31.98 -13.03
C ALA A 66 12.53 -31.05 -14.23
N VAL A 67 12.89 -29.80 -13.95
CA VAL A 67 13.25 -28.80 -14.97
C VAL A 67 14.68 -28.33 -14.75
N TRP A 68 15.54 -28.55 -15.75
CA TRP A 68 16.84 -27.91 -15.86
C TRP A 68 16.68 -26.48 -16.36
N ILE A 69 16.98 -25.53 -15.48
CA ILE A 69 16.93 -24.09 -15.75
C ILE A 69 18.30 -23.57 -16.20
N PRO A 70 18.37 -22.51 -17.02
CA PRO A 70 19.64 -21.94 -17.46
C PRO A 70 20.45 -21.37 -16.27
N PRO A 71 21.73 -21.05 -16.46
CA PRO A 71 22.53 -20.39 -15.43
C PRO A 71 21.88 -19.07 -14.99
N THR A 72 21.71 -18.92 -13.67
CA THR A 72 21.01 -17.80 -13.03
C THR A 72 21.89 -16.64 -12.54
N PRO A 73 23.20 -16.82 -12.29
CA PRO A 73 24.05 -15.70 -11.87
C PRO A 73 24.23 -14.60 -12.92
N LYS A 74 24.60 -13.40 -12.47
CA LYS A 74 24.86 -12.23 -13.34
C LYS A 74 25.97 -12.55 -14.34
N ASN A 75 25.70 -12.28 -15.60
CA ASN A 75 26.63 -12.44 -16.71
C ASN A 75 27.29 -11.11 -17.11
N LYS A 76 28.31 -11.16 -17.96
CA LYS A 76 29.03 -9.99 -18.49
C LYS A 76 28.10 -8.97 -19.14
N ASN A 77 27.13 -9.41 -19.92
CA ASN A 77 26.03 -8.62 -20.43
C ASN A 77 24.74 -9.08 -19.72
N ALA A 78 24.39 -8.36 -18.65
CA ALA A 78 23.43 -8.80 -17.64
C ALA A 78 22.16 -9.47 -18.18
N THR A 79 21.55 -8.88 -19.21
CA THR A 79 20.26 -9.31 -19.76
C THR A 79 20.34 -10.00 -21.12
N ASN A 80 21.45 -9.86 -21.85
CA ASN A 80 21.56 -10.43 -23.20
C ASN A 80 22.33 -11.75 -23.24
N ASP A 81 23.25 -11.98 -22.30
CA ASP A 81 23.95 -13.27 -22.23
C ASP A 81 22.98 -14.36 -21.73
N VAL A 82 23.21 -15.58 -22.20
CA VAL A 82 22.31 -16.72 -21.97
C VAL A 82 22.53 -17.40 -20.62
N GLY A 83 23.71 -17.21 -20.03
CA GLY A 83 24.08 -17.79 -18.74
C GLY A 83 25.56 -18.22 -18.63
N TYR A 84 26.16 -18.64 -19.75
CA TYR A 84 27.51 -19.22 -19.84
C TYR A 84 28.64 -18.18 -19.97
N SER A 85 28.42 -16.94 -19.55
CA SER A 85 29.45 -15.90 -19.42
C SER A 85 29.37 -15.26 -18.03
N PRO A 86 29.48 -16.05 -16.96
CA PRO A 86 29.23 -15.59 -15.59
C PRO A 86 30.23 -14.51 -15.19
N PHE A 87 29.70 -13.43 -14.63
CA PHE A 87 30.45 -12.30 -14.09
C PHE A 87 30.43 -12.29 -12.56
N ASP A 88 29.29 -12.54 -11.92
CA ASP A 88 29.16 -12.54 -10.46
C ASP A 88 28.27 -13.70 -10.01
N GLN A 89 28.85 -14.67 -9.32
CA GLN A 89 28.16 -15.89 -8.87
C GLN A 89 27.09 -15.61 -7.79
N TYR A 90 27.27 -14.59 -6.94
CA TYR A 90 26.36 -14.27 -5.83
C TYR A 90 25.27 -13.26 -6.20
N ASP A 91 25.32 -12.67 -7.39
CA ASP A 91 24.25 -11.82 -7.92
C ASP A 91 23.26 -12.68 -8.73
N LEU A 92 22.11 -12.98 -8.14
CA LEU A 92 21.03 -13.75 -8.77
C LEU A 92 20.00 -12.84 -9.46
N GLY A 93 20.41 -11.64 -9.85
CA GLY A 93 19.51 -10.62 -10.37
C GLY A 93 18.99 -9.67 -9.30
N ASP A 94 19.76 -9.45 -8.23
CA ASP A 94 19.42 -8.56 -7.10
C ASP A 94 20.33 -7.34 -6.99
N LYS A 95 21.51 -7.34 -7.63
CA LYS A 95 22.46 -6.22 -7.60
C LYS A 95 22.55 -5.51 -8.95
N TYR A 96 22.56 -4.18 -8.93
CA TYR A 96 22.81 -3.39 -10.14
C TYR A 96 24.27 -3.51 -10.58
N GLN A 97 24.50 -4.39 -11.56
CA GLN A 97 25.81 -4.72 -12.11
C GLN A 97 25.69 -4.94 -13.62
N LYS A 98 26.71 -4.51 -14.39
CA LYS A 98 26.72 -4.64 -15.86
C LYS A 98 25.48 -4.05 -16.55
N GLY A 99 25.03 -2.90 -16.05
CA GLY A 99 23.94 -2.10 -16.64
C GLY A 99 22.53 -2.55 -16.29
N ALA A 100 22.34 -3.61 -15.48
CA ALA A 100 21.02 -4.03 -15.01
C ALA A 100 21.08 -4.72 -13.64
N ALA A 101 19.99 -4.63 -12.87
CA ALA A 101 19.82 -5.45 -11.67
C ALA A 101 19.49 -6.90 -12.03
N ARG A 102 18.47 -7.10 -12.85
CA ARG A 102 18.03 -8.43 -13.33
C ARG A 102 19.05 -9.09 -14.26
N THR A 103 18.91 -10.42 -14.38
CA THR A 103 19.55 -11.20 -15.45
C THR A 103 18.58 -11.42 -16.62
N ARG A 104 19.02 -12.14 -17.67
CA ARG A 104 18.12 -12.63 -18.72
C ARG A 104 17.03 -13.56 -18.16
N PHE A 105 17.37 -14.29 -17.11
CA PHE A 105 16.45 -15.19 -16.42
C PHE A 105 15.38 -14.46 -15.61
N GLY A 106 15.77 -13.36 -14.96
CA GLY A 106 14.86 -12.51 -14.20
C GLY A 106 15.55 -11.83 -13.03
N SER A 107 14.75 -11.25 -12.15
CA SER A 107 15.17 -10.84 -10.81
C SER A 107 15.22 -12.02 -9.85
N LYS A 108 15.93 -11.86 -8.72
CA LYS A 108 16.00 -12.90 -7.68
C LYS A 108 14.62 -13.28 -7.13
N ASP A 109 13.73 -12.30 -6.90
CA ASP A 109 12.35 -12.58 -6.44
C ASP A 109 11.58 -13.44 -7.45
N GLU A 110 11.70 -13.13 -8.75
CA GLU A 110 11.07 -13.90 -9.83
C GLU A 110 11.62 -15.34 -9.89
N PHE A 111 12.94 -15.53 -9.72
CA PHE A 111 13.56 -16.85 -9.62
C PHE A 111 13.04 -17.63 -8.41
N LEU A 112 13.07 -17.05 -7.21
CA LEU A 112 12.62 -17.73 -5.98
C LEU A 112 11.13 -18.10 -6.04
N ARG A 113 10.28 -17.26 -6.66
CA ARG A 113 8.89 -17.60 -6.95
C ARG A 113 8.78 -18.77 -7.92
N MET A 114 9.55 -18.79 -9.01
CA MET A 114 9.52 -19.86 -9.99
C MET A 114 9.86 -21.21 -9.35
N VAL A 115 10.88 -21.27 -8.48
CA VAL A 115 11.20 -22.47 -7.69
C VAL A 115 10.00 -22.90 -6.85
N ALA A 116 9.37 -21.98 -6.13
CA ALA A 116 8.21 -22.28 -5.29
C ALA A 116 7.00 -22.80 -6.10
N VAL A 117 6.75 -22.24 -7.30
CA VAL A 117 5.64 -22.65 -8.18
C VAL A 117 5.91 -24.01 -8.84
N LEU A 118 7.16 -24.30 -9.24
CA LEU A 118 7.53 -25.64 -9.71
C LEU A 118 7.37 -26.68 -8.59
N HIS A 119 7.83 -26.40 -7.37
CA HIS A 119 7.60 -27.26 -6.22
C HIS A 119 6.11 -27.49 -5.96
N ALA A 120 5.28 -26.45 -5.99
CA ALA A 120 3.81 -26.58 -5.83
C ALA A 120 3.16 -27.49 -6.90
N ASN A 121 3.83 -27.64 -8.04
CA ASN A 121 3.45 -28.56 -9.11
C ASN A 121 4.10 -29.96 -9.00
N GLY A 122 4.91 -30.21 -7.97
CA GLY A 122 5.63 -31.47 -7.79
C GLY A 122 6.84 -31.61 -8.71
N ILE A 123 7.39 -30.50 -9.19
CA ILE A 123 8.51 -30.47 -10.14
C ILE A 123 9.77 -30.03 -9.39
N GLU A 124 10.83 -30.83 -9.48
CA GLU A 124 12.16 -30.48 -9.01
C GLU A 124 12.82 -29.41 -9.91
N VAL A 125 13.66 -28.56 -9.31
CA VAL A 125 14.44 -27.56 -10.03
C VAL A 125 15.91 -27.95 -10.06
N ILE A 126 16.45 -28.09 -11.27
CA ILE A 126 17.84 -28.47 -11.53
C ILE A 126 18.61 -27.22 -11.99
N GLN A 127 19.48 -26.69 -11.15
CA GLN A 127 20.24 -25.48 -11.43
C GLN A 127 21.48 -25.79 -12.28
N ASP A 128 21.67 -25.03 -13.36
CA ASP A 128 22.92 -25.03 -14.12
C ASP A 128 24.04 -24.32 -13.36
N VAL A 129 25.24 -24.91 -13.33
CA VAL A 129 26.40 -24.42 -12.60
C VAL A 129 27.57 -24.25 -13.55
N VAL A 130 28.00 -22.99 -13.72
CA VAL A 130 29.16 -22.62 -14.55
C VAL A 130 30.31 -22.19 -13.64
N LEU A 131 31.27 -23.10 -13.46
CA LEU A 131 32.44 -22.91 -12.59
C LEU A 131 33.78 -23.11 -13.31
N ASN A 132 33.75 -23.35 -14.63
CA ASN A 132 34.98 -23.45 -15.40
C ASN A 132 35.70 -22.09 -15.50
N HIS A 133 34.98 -21.03 -15.88
CA HIS A 133 35.55 -19.72 -16.20
C HIS A 133 34.67 -18.57 -15.66
N THR A 134 35.09 -17.33 -15.93
CA THR A 134 34.31 -16.11 -15.73
C THR A 134 34.61 -15.13 -16.87
N ASP A 135 33.68 -14.24 -17.22
CA ASP A 135 33.90 -13.18 -18.22
C ASP A 135 33.45 -11.81 -17.71
N GLY A 136 33.83 -10.74 -18.41
CA GLY A 136 33.39 -9.38 -18.14
C GLY A 136 34.23 -8.63 -17.09
N ALA A 137 35.47 -9.05 -16.82
CA ALA A 137 36.41 -8.30 -15.97
C ALA A 137 36.60 -6.85 -16.43
N GLY A 138 36.81 -5.97 -15.45
CA GLY A 138 37.04 -4.54 -15.66
C GLY A 138 35.78 -3.70 -15.65
N ALA A 139 36.02 -2.38 -15.59
CA ALA A 139 35.01 -1.34 -15.67
C ALA A 139 34.52 -1.13 -17.11
N ASN A 140 33.37 -0.47 -17.27
CA ASN A 140 32.77 -0.23 -18.59
C ASN A 140 33.60 0.70 -19.49
N ASP A 141 34.51 1.49 -18.91
CA ASP A 141 35.47 2.35 -19.62
C ASP A 141 36.71 1.58 -20.13
N GLY A 142 36.78 0.26 -19.89
CA GLY A 142 37.91 -0.59 -20.24
C GLY A 142 39.08 -0.54 -19.24
N LEU A 143 38.99 0.25 -18.16
CA LEU A 143 39.99 0.34 -17.10
C LEU A 143 39.73 -0.67 -15.98
N GLY A 144 40.71 -0.85 -15.09
CA GLY A 144 40.60 -1.77 -13.94
C GLY A 144 40.64 -3.26 -14.28
N GLY A 145 40.59 -3.61 -15.57
CA GLY A 145 40.60 -4.98 -16.07
C GLY A 145 41.98 -5.49 -16.51
N GLN A 146 43.00 -4.68 -16.75
CA GLN A 146 44.28 -5.16 -17.33
C GLN A 146 45.25 -5.79 -16.30
N ASP A 147 45.90 -6.92 -16.63
CA ASP A 147 47.04 -7.44 -15.85
C ASP A 147 48.34 -6.74 -16.25
N PRO A 148 49.08 -6.12 -15.32
CA PRO A 148 50.40 -5.56 -15.59
C PRO A 148 51.54 -6.61 -15.66
N GLU A 149 51.32 -7.90 -15.40
CA GLU A 149 52.32 -8.98 -15.51
C GLU A 149 52.19 -9.78 -16.83
N PRO A 150 52.88 -9.38 -17.94
CA PRO A 150 52.65 -9.94 -19.26
C PRO A 150 53.08 -11.41 -19.43
N ASN A 151 53.97 -11.91 -18.56
CA ASN A 151 54.54 -13.27 -18.70
C ASN A 151 53.61 -14.38 -18.20
N PHE A 152 52.59 -14.04 -17.39
CA PHE A 152 51.60 -14.96 -16.85
C PHE A 152 50.18 -14.59 -17.31
N SER A 153 50.09 -13.68 -18.27
CA SER A 153 48.84 -13.28 -18.89
C SER A 153 48.51 -14.24 -20.02
N MET A 154 47.29 -14.77 -20.03
CA MET A 154 46.79 -15.76 -20.99
C MET A 154 47.19 -15.46 -22.44
N GLN A 155 47.73 -16.47 -23.12
CA GLN A 155 48.42 -16.35 -24.41
C GLN A 155 47.51 -16.02 -25.60
N SER A 156 46.17 -16.07 -25.46
CA SER A 156 45.23 -15.67 -26.52
C SER A 156 44.06 -14.85 -25.98
N ASN A 157 43.68 -13.83 -26.76
CA ASN A 157 42.81 -12.68 -26.46
C ASN A 157 43.35 -11.66 -25.44
N SER A 158 44.26 -10.83 -25.96
CA SER A 158 44.59 -9.47 -25.52
C SER A 158 45.27 -9.29 -24.17
N GLY A 159 45.60 -10.35 -23.42
CA GLY A 159 46.54 -10.27 -22.30
C GLY A 159 46.18 -9.31 -21.16
N TYR A 160 44.93 -8.84 -21.06
CA TYR A 160 44.56 -7.73 -20.19
C TYR A 160 43.29 -8.02 -19.36
N LYS A 161 43.26 -9.16 -18.65
CA LYS A 161 42.15 -9.44 -17.72
C LYS A 161 42.62 -9.90 -16.34
N THR A 162 42.89 -8.95 -15.47
CA THR A 162 42.67 -9.14 -14.05
C THR A 162 41.17 -9.26 -13.79
N PHE A 163 40.71 -10.50 -13.63
CA PHE A 163 39.41 -10.83 -13.05
C PHE A 163 39.42 -10.47 -11.57
N ARG A 164 39.53 -9.18 -11.28
CA ARG A 164 39.48 -8.63 -9.93
C ARG A 164 38.02 -8.51 -9.56
N TYR A 165 37.61 -9.33 -8.59
CA TYR A 165 36.26 -9.46 -8.03
C TYR A 165 35.22 -10.00 -9.02
N SER A 166 34.89 -11.27 -8.88
CA SER A 166 33.59 -11.79 -9.30
C SER A 166 32.92 -12.28 -8.02
N SER A 167 31.74 -11.76 -7.66
CA SER A 167 31.12 -11.82 -6.31
C SER A 167 31.36 -10.58 -5.45
N PHE A 168 30.89 -9.43 -5.93
CA PHE A 168 30.99 -8.16 -5.25
C PHE A 168 30.05 -8.08 -4.04
N GLY A 169 30.55 -7.53 -2.95
CA GLY A 169 29.84 -7.20 -1.72
C GLY A 169 29.36 -5.75 -1.70
N THR A 170 29.63 -4.99 -2.75
CA THR A 170 29.06 -3.66 -2.97
C THR A 170 28.58 -3.55 -4.42
N PRO A 171 27.44 -2.89 -4.67
CA PRO A 171 26.96 -2.64 -6.03
C PRO A 171 27.89 -1.68 -6.77
N ILE A 172 27.66 -1.50 -8.07
CA ILE A 172 28.32 -0.42 -8.82
C ILE A 172 27.93 0.91 -8.15
N PRO A 173 28.87 1.82 -7.83
CA PRO A 173 28.51 3.15 -7.34
C PRO A 173 27.66 3.89 -8.38
N GLU A 174 26.71 4.70 -7.95
CA GLU A 174 25.81 5.45 -8.85
C GLU A 174 26.58 6.40 -9.78
N ALA A 175 27.76 6.86 -9.36
CA ALA A 175 28.69 7.66 -10.17
C ALA A 175 29.28 6.90 -11.38
N GLY A 176 29.02 5.60 -11.51
CA GLY A 176 29.38 4.77 -12.65
C GLY A 176 30.50 3.77 -12.39
N ASP A 177 30.64 2.82 -13.32
CA ASP A 177 31.67 1.79 -13.30
C ASP A 177 32.94 2.30 -13.97
N ASN A 178 33.84 2.93 -13.20
CA ASN A 178 35.16 3.37 -13.64
C ASN A 178 36.28 2.54 -13.00
N GLY A 179 37.49 2.57 -13.57
CA GLY A 179 38.60 1.73 -13.11
C GLY A 179 38.95 1.84 -11.61
N ALA A 180 38.85 3.02 -11.01
CA ALA A 180 39.14 3.21 -9.58
C ALA A 180 38.02 2.68 -8.69
N ALA A 181 36.76 2.94 -9.05
CA ALA A 181 35.58 2.41 -8.38
C ALA A 181 35.55 0.88 -8.45
N TYR A 182 35.90 0.31 -9.61
CA TYR A 182 36.03 -1.12 -9.81
C TYR A 182 37.14 -1.73 -8.92
N ALA A 183 38.32 -1.10 -8.87
CA ALA A 183 39.45 -1.56 -8.07
C ALA A 183 39.18 -1.51 -6.55
N ALA A 184 38.36 -0.56 -6.08
CA ALA A 184 38.05 -0.39 -4.67
C ALA A 184 36.95 -1.33 -4.15
N ARG A 185 36.28 -2.11 -5.02
CA ARG A 185 35.17 -2.95 -4.57
C ARG A 185 35.63 -4.13 -3.73
N GLN A 186 34.77 -4.53 -2.79
CA GLN A 186 34.95 -5.71 -1.94
C GLN A 186 34.01 -6.82 -2.39
N GLY A 187 34.20 -8.04 -1.90
CA GLY A 187 33.44 -9.21 -2.38
C GLY A 187 33.52 -10.44 -1.50
N ARG A 188 32.57 -11.37 -1.71
CA ARG A 188 32.54 -12.69 -1.05
C ARG A 188 33.58 -13.65 -1.63
N TRP A 189 33.79 -13.62 -2.95
CA TRP A 189 34.79 -14.42 -3.65
C TRP A 189 35.71 -13.56 -4.54
N PRO A 190 36.51 -12.63 -3.98
CA PRO A 190 37.51 -11.88 -4.75
C PRO A 190 38.46 -12.81 -5.48
N LYS A 191 38.55 -12.62 -6.80
CA LYS A 191 39.42 -13.40 -7.68
C LYS A 191 40.59 -12.53 -8.15
N ASN A 192 41.72 -13.15 -8.48
CA ASN A 192 42.91 -12.49 -9.00
C ASN A 192 43.63 -13.41 -10.00
N TYR A 193 44.65 -12.89 -10.70
CA TYR A 193 45.32 -13.64 -11.77
C TYR A 193 45.91 -15.00 -11.31
N PRO A 194 46.41 -15.18 -10.06
CA PRO A 194 46.80 -16.48 -9.53
C PRO A 194 45.63 -17.39 -9.14
N ASN A 195 44.39 -17.11 -9.54
CA ASN A 195 43.28 -18.04 -9.42
C ASN A 195 42.93 -18.67 -10.78
N PHE A 196 43.74 -18.47 -11.82
CA PHE A 196 43.44 -18.85 -13.19
C PHE A 196 44.62 -19.54 -13.88
N HIS A 197 44.36 -20.46 -14.80
CA HIS A 197 45.41 -21.05 -15.63
C HIS A 197 45.71 -20.18 -16.86
N PRO A 198 46.99 -20.04 -17.28
CA PRO A 198 48.20 -20.30 -16.52
C PRO A 198 48.46 -19.25 -15.40
N GLN A 199 49.16 -19.62 -14.32
CA GLN A 199 49.47 -18.71 -13.20
C GLN A 199 50.92 -18.77 -12.70
N LEU A 200 51.28 -17.77 -11.88
CA LEU A 200 52.51 -17.75 -11.09
C LEU A 200 52.54 -18.93 -10.10
N GLY A 201 53.59 -19.75 -10.16
CA GLY A 201 53.78 -20.91 -9.26
C GLY A 201 53.26 -22.24 -9.84
N HIS A 202 52.34 -22.19 -10.81
CA HIS A 202 51.82 -23.39 -11.49
C HIS A 202 51.40 -23.06 -12.92
N ASN A 203 52.32 -23.26 -13.86
CA ASN A 203 52.16 -22.89 -15.26
C ASN A 203 51.69 -24.10 -16.10
N THR A 204 50.64 -24.79 -15.65
CA THR A 204 50.06 -25.87 -16.45
C THR A 204 49.40 -25.27 -17.68
N THR A 205 49.88 -25.69 -18.86
CA THR A 205 49.50 -25.18 -20.18
C THR A 205 49.05 -26.29 -21.12
N SER A 206 48.79 -27.50 -20.60
CA SER A 206 48.39 -28.67 -21.38
C SER A 206 47.27 -29.47 -20.71
N GLY A 207 46.46 -30.16 -21.53
CA GLY A 207 45.26 -30.88 -21.10
C GLY A 207 44.02 -29.98 -21.05
N ASP A 208 42.84 -30.60 -21.07
CA ASP A 208 41.54 -29.91 -21.23
C ASP A 208 41.33 -28.76 -20.21
N PHE A 209 41.87 -28.85 -18.99
CA PHE A 209 41.72 -27.85 -17.92
C PHE A 209 42.69 -26.65 -18.02
N ALA A 210 43.56 -26.63 -19.02
CA ALA A 210 44.47 -25.52 -19.31
C ALA A 210 44.23 -24.94 -20.73
N GLU A 211 43.17 -25.37 -21.41
CA GLU A 211 42.79 -24.89 -22.73
C GLU A 211 41.83 -23.69 -22.61
N PRO A 212 42.23 -22.47 -23.00
CA PRO A 212 41.42 -21.27 -22.80
C PRO A 212 40.29 -21.15 -23.84
N ILE A 213 39.29 -22.03 -23.76
CA ILE A 213 38.21 -22.12 -24.75
C ILE A 213 37.18 -20.99 -24.56
N PHE A 214 36.84 -20.66 -23.31
CA PHE A 214 35.74 -19.72 -22.97
C PHE A 214 36.19 -18.49 -22.16
N GLY A 215 37.49 -18.37 -21.91
CA GLY A 215 38.09 -17.42 -20.97
C GLY A 215 39.21 -18.10 -20.19
N PRO A 216 39.78 -17.45 -19.17
CA PRO A 216 40.70 -18.14 -18.27
C PRO A 216 39.96 -19.14 -17.40
N ASP A 217 40.45 -20.37 -17.39
CA ASP A 217 39.92 -21.44 -16.56
C ASP A 217 40.38 -21.28 -15.12
N PHE A 218 39.51 -21.58 -14.17
CA PHE A 218 39.79 -21.48 -12.74
C PHE A 218 40.80 -22.52 -12.27
N CYS A 219 41.80 -22.06 -11.54
CA CYS A 219 42.68 -22.93 -10.77
C CYS A 219 42.06 -23.22 -9.40
N TYR A 220 41.66 -24.46 -9.19
CA TYR A 220 41.13 -24.98 -7.91
C TYR A 220 42.17 -25.80 -7.12
N GLY A 221 43.43 -25.84 -7.57
CA GLY A 221 44.47 -26.75 -7.10
C GLY A 221 44.76 -26.73 -5.59
N ASN A 222 45.12 -27.90 -5.08
CA ASN A 222 45.74 -28.14 -3.77
C ASN A 222 46.80 -29.26 -3.91
N ASP A 223 47.34 -29.41 -5.12
CA ASP A 223 48.18 -30.50 -5.63
C ASP A 223 49.67 -30.39 -5.22
N GLY A 224 49.93 -29.69 -4.11
CA GLY A 224 51.26 -29.57 -3.50
C GLY A 224 52.04 -28.33 -3.89
N GLY A 225 51.52 -27.45 -4.74
CA GLY A 225 52.03 -26.11 -4.99
C GLY A 225 51.21 -25.01 -4.29
N ASN A 226 51.69 -23.76 -4.38
CA ASN A 226 50.95 -22.56 -3.93
C ASN A 226 49.82 -22.22 -4.93
N ASP A 227 48.99 -23.20 -5.27
CA ASP A 227 48.19 -23.16 -6.49
C ASP A 227 46.85 -22.47 -6.23
N GLY A 228 46.50 -21.48 -7.05
CA GLY A 228 45.16 -20.89 -6.99
C GLY A 228 44.98 -19.85 -5.89
N TYR A 229 46.06 -19.29 -5.31
CA TYR A 229 45.96 -18.21 -4.33
C TYR A 229 47.15 -17.23 -4.44
N GLY A 230 46.88 -15.94 -4.20
CA GLY A 230 47.94 -14.93 -4.26
C GLY A 230 47.49 -13.55 -3.80
N GLN A 231 48.46 -12.63 -3.71
CA GLN A 231 48.21 -11.20 -3.46
C GLN A 231 48.14 -10.42 -4.79
N LEU A 232 47.64 -9.19 -4.73
CA LEU A 232 47.69 -8.30 -5.89
C LEU A 232 49.14 -8.04 -6.31
N SER A 233 49.38 -7.92 -7.61
CA SER A 233 50.69 -7.49 -8.11
C SER A 233 51.03 -6.08 -7.59
N PRO A 234 52.29 -5.83 -7.18
CA PRO A 234 52.73 -4.50 -6.76
C PRO A 234 52.47 -3.42 -7.82
N ASN A 235 52.59 -3.79 -9.10
CA ASN A 235 52.32 -2.90 -10.23
C ASN A 235 50.86 -2.43 -10.28
N TYR A 236 49.90 -3.28 -9.93
CA TYR A 236 48.51 -2.83 -9.86
C TYR A 236 48.23 -1.99 -8.63
N LEU A 237 48.83 -2.31 -7.48
CA LEU A 237 48.70 -1.48 -6.28
C LEU A 237 49.29 -0.07 -6.50
N ALA A 238 50.29 0.06 -7.37
CA ALA A 238 50.81 1.36 -7.79
C ALA A 238 49.82 2.16 -8.66
N LEU A 239 49.07 1.49 -9.55
CA LEU A 239 48.04 2.13 -10.39
C LEU A 239 46.75 2.45 -9.61
N TYR A 240 46.39 1.58 -8.67
CA TYR A 240 45.20 1.69 -7.84
C TYR A 240 45.56 1.47 -6.36
N PRO A 241 46.10 2.50 -5.66
CA PRO A 241 46.50 2.38 -4.26
C PRO A 241 45.37 2.00 -3.30
N GLY A 242 44.12 2.26 -3.68
CA GLY A 242 42.92 1.88 -2.94
C GLY A 242 42.36 0.49 -3.27
N ALA A 243 43.07 -0.32 -4.05
CA ALA A 243 42.59 -1.64 -4.44
C ALA A 243 42.50 -2.59 -3.23
N TYR A 244 41.34 -3.23 -3.07
CA TYR A 244 41.11 -4.16 -1.96
C TYR A 244 41.35 -5.60 -2.39
N ASN A 245 42.20 -6.40 -1.76
CA ASN A 245 42.16 -7.86 -1.98
C ASN A 245 42.36 -8.56 -0.65
N PRO A 246 41.47 -9.47 -0.24
CA PRO A 246 41.70 -10.22 0.96
C PRO A 246 42.94 -11.09 0.80
N THR A 247 43.61 -11.37 1.91
CA THR A 247 44.63 -12.42 1.94
C THR A 247 43.98 -13.74 1.56
N GLN A 248 44.48 -14.39 0.50
CA GLN A 248 44.01 -15.70 0.07
C GLN A 248 44.94 -16.79 0.63
N SER A 249 44.37 -17.91 1.05
CA SER A 249 45.08 -19.11 1.55
C SER A 249 45.13 -20.20 0.48
N GLN A 250 45.95 -21.24 0.70
CA GLN A 250 45.90 -22.45 -0.13
C GLN A 250 44.48 -23.04 -0.18
N GLY A 251 44.05 -23.50 -1.38
CA GLY A 251 42.70 -24.02 -1.61
C GLY A 251 41.59 -22.96 -1.58
N TYR A 252 41.94 -21.67 -1.72
CA TYR A 252 40.97 -20.56 -1.66
C TYR A 252 39.83 -20.70 -2.68
N SER A 253 40.14 -20.85 -3.98
CA SER A 253 39.11 -20.97 -5.03
C SER A 253 38.16 -22.15 -4.80
N GLN A 254 38.66 -23.30 -4.38
CA GLN A 254 37.84 -24.48 -4.07
C GLN A 254 36.91 -24.21 -2.88
N THR A 255 37.45 -23.61 -1.82
CA THR A 255 36.68 -23.23 -0.63
C THR A 255 35.57 -22.23 -0.97
N GLN A 256 35.86 -21.24 -1.79
CA GLN A 256 34.88 -20.23 -2.19
C GLN A 256 33.80 -20.79 -3.12
N ALA A 257 34.17 -21.68 -4.06
CA ALA A 257 33.21 -22.41 -4.88
C ALA A 257 32.26 -23.24 -4.00
N ARG A 258 32.79 -23.92 -2.98
CA ARG A 258 31.99 -24.70 -2.01
C ARG A 258 31.02 -23.81 -1.25
N ASN A 259 31.51 -22.70 -0.72
CA ASN A 259 30.67 -21.74 0.01
C ASN A 259 29.54 -21.21 -0.89
N TRP A 260 29.85 -20.88 -2.14
CA TRP A 260 28.87 -20.38 -3.09
C TRP A 260 27.80 -21.42 -3.44
N VAL A 261 28.16 -22.65 -3.82
CA VAL A 261 27.15 -23.65 -4.19
C VAL A 261 26.23 -23.99 -3.02
N VAL A 262 26.77 -24.08 -1.80
CA VAL A 262 25.98 -24.33 -0.58
C VAL A 262 25.06 -23.15 -0.28
N TRP A 263 25.58 -21.93 -0.35
CA TRP A 263 24.79 -20.71 -0.23
C TRP A 263 23.66 -20.68 -1.26
N MET A 264 23.96 -20.91 -2.54
CA MET A 264 22.99 -20.84 -3.62
C MET A 264 21.87 -21.88 -3.44
N LYS A 265 22.23 -23.10 -3.03
CA LYS A 265 21.24 -24.15 -2.73
C LYS A 265 20.31 -23.74 -1.58
N GLN A 266 20.86 -23.22 -0.48
CA GLN A 266 20.06 -22.75 0.65
C GLN A 266 19.23 -21.51 0.28
N GLN A 267 19.79 -20.59 -0.49
CA GLN A 267 19.14 -19.35 -0.90
C GLN A 267 17.92 -19.60 -1.78
N THR A 268 18.01 -20.62 -2.66
CA THR A 268 17.02 -20.85 -3.72
C THR A 268 16.06 -21.99 -3.41
N GLY A 269 16.55 -23.02 -2.71
CA GLY A 269 15.82 -24.26 -2.46
C GLY A 269 15.80 -25.22 -3.66
N VAL A 270 16.69 -25.05 -4.66
CA VAL A 270 16.80 -25.98 -5.81
C VAL A 270 17.17 -27.40 -5.37
N ASP A 271 16.67 -28.40 -6.09
CA ASP A 271 16.74 -29.81 -5.68
C ASP A 271 17.97 -30.54 -6.23
N GLY A 272 18.55 -30.08 -7.34
CA GLY A 272 19.69 -30.73 -7.99
C GLY A 272 20.45 -29.82 -8.94
N PHE A 273 21.46 -30.38 -9.64
CA PHE A 273 22.39 -29.60 -10.44
C PHE A 273 22.76 -30.25 -11.79
N ARG A 274 22.94 -29.39 -12.80
CA ARG A 274 23.66 -29.67 -14.05
C ARG A 274 24.98 -28.91 -14.00
N TRP A 275 26.10 -29.58 -14.24
CA TRP A 275 27.42 -28.98 -14.19
C TRP A 275 27.96 -28.79 -15.60
N ASP A 276 28.25 -27.54 -15.92
CA ASP A 276 28.84 -27.12 -17.19
C ASP A 276 30.29 -27.55 -17.29
N ALA A 277 30.72 -28.00 -18.48
CA ALA A 277 32.13 -28.12 -18.84
C ALA A 277 33.01 -28.89 -17.81
N VAL A 278 32.52 -30.02 -17.28
CA VAL A 278 33.20 -30.76 -16.18
C VAL A 278 34.55 -31.38 -16.54
N LYS A 279 34.92 -31.38 -17.83
CA LYS A 279 36.26 -31.76 -18.30
C LYS A 279 37.35 -30.77 -17.91
N HIS A 280 36.97 -29.53 -17.64
CA HIS A 280 37.91 -28.40 -17.60
C HIS A 280 38.30 -27.99 -16.17
N PHE A 281 37.92 -28.76 -15.15
CA PHE A 281 38.39 -28.54 -13.77
C PHE A 281 38.44 -29.82 -12.94
N SER A 282 39.23 -29.82 -11.86
CA SER A 282 39.68 -31.06 -11.19
C SER A 282 38.57 -31.93 -10.59
N TYR A 283 38.74 -33.25 -10.67
CA TYR A 283 37.79 -34.23 -10.10
C TYR A 283 37.66 -34.11 -8.58
N ASN A 284 38.73 -33.74 -7.87
CA ASN A 284 38.69 -33.48 -6.42
C ASN A 284 37.77 -32.30 -6.08
N THR A 285 37.80 -31.24 -6.89
CA THR A 285 36.88 -30.11 -6.73
C THR A 285 35.44 -30.57 -6.94
N GLN A 286 35.18 -31.30 -8.02
CA GLN A 286 33.84 -31.80 -8.32
C GLN A 286 33.30 -32.74 -7.24
N GLN A 287 34.14 -33.64 -6.70
CA GLN A 287 33.82 -34.50 -5.57
C GLN A 287 33.42 -33.65 -4.35
N ASP A 288 34.26 -32.69 -3.98
CA ASP A 288 34.07 -31.86 -2.81
C ASP A 288 32.77 -31.05 -2.89
N LEU A 289 32.55 -30.35 -4.01
CA LEU A 289 31.33 -29.55 -4.20
C LEU A 289 30.08 -30.43 -4.18
N SER A 290 30.09 -31.55 -4.92
CA SER A 290 28.96 -32.49 -4.97
C SER A 290 28.65 -33.11 -3.60
N TYR A 291 29.69 -33.56 -2.88
CA TYR A 291 29.52 -34.15 -1.55
C TYR A 291 28.88 -33.15 -0.58
N ASN A 292 29.35 -31.90 -0.58
CA ASN A 292 28.80 -30.88 0.31
C ASN A 292 27.35 -30.53 -0.04
N LEU A 293 26.98 -30.48 -1.33
CA LEU A 293 25.59 -30.26 -1.74
C LEU A 293 24.66 -31.41 -1.37
N LYS A 294 25.16 -32.64 -1.37
CA LYS A 294 24.38 -33.82 -0.96
C LYS A 294 24.25 -33.92 0.55
N TYR A 295 25.33 -33.73 1.31
CA TYR A 295 25.37 -34.12 2.73
C TYR A 295 25.63 -32.98 3.71
N ASN A 296 26.28 -31.89 3.28
CA ASN A 296 26.73 -30.80 4.17
C ASN A 296 26.09 -29.44 3.85
N ALA A 297 24.90 -29.40 3.26
CA ALA A 297 24.18 -28.17 2.93
C ALA A 297 23.11 -27.80 3.99
N GLY A 298 23.25 -28.31 5.22
CA GLY A 298 22.30 -28.07 6.31
C GLY A 298 20.91 -28.63 6.00
N TRP A 299 19.86 -27.83 6.13
CA TRP A 299 18.49 -28.25 5.80
C TRP A 299 18.33 -28.61 4.31
N ALA A 300 19.19 -28.06 3.44
CA ALA A 300 19.12 -28.26 2.00
C ALA A 300 19.90 -29.51 1.52
N SER A 301 20.49 -30.29 2.41
CA SER A 301 21.15 -31.56 2.06
C SER A 301 20.15 -32.51 1.39
N ALA A 302 20.43 -32.93 0.16
CA ALA A 302 19.51 -33.79 -0.64
C ALA A 302 19.88 -35.28 -0.59
N GLY A 303 21.02 -35.62 0.01
CA GLY A 303 21.52 -36.97 0.15
C GLY A 303 21.78 -37.68 -1.18
N ALA A 304 21.75 -39.02 -1.12
CA ALA A 304 22.04 -39.88 -2.26
C ALA A 304 21.09 -39.69 -3.45
N THR A 305 19.85 -39.24 -3.22
CA THR A 305 18.81 -39.18 -4.25
C THR A 305 18.91 -37.93 -5.14
N MET A 306 19.75 -36.96 -4.80
CA MET A 306 19.95 -35.72 -5.57
C MET A 306 20.27 -36.00 -7.05
N PHE A 307 19.53 -35.37 -7.96
CA PHE A 307 19.89 -35.36 -9.38
C PHE A 307 21.12 -34.47 -9.58
N ASN A 308 22.16 -35.04 -10.17
CA ASN A 308 23.46 -34.40 -10.25
C ASN A 308 24.21 -34.93 -11.47
N VAL A 309 24.32 -34.12 -12.53
CA VAL A 309 24.83 -34.55 -13.84
C VAL A 309 25.89 -33.58 -14.36
N GLY A 310 27.03 -34.11 -14.80
CA GLY A 310 28.08 -33.35 -15.47
C GLY A 310 28.00 -33.44 -16.99
N GLU A 311 28.23 -32.33 -17.67
CA GLU A 311 28.47 -32.30 -19.11
C GLU A 311 29.90 -32.75 -19.42
N PHE A 312 30.07 -34.06 -19.60
CA PHE A 312 31.33 -34.64 -20.04
C PHE A 312 31.18 -35.14 -21.48
N VAL A 313 31.66 -34.36 -22.45
CA VAL A 313 31.55 -34.69 -23.88
C VAL A 313 32.61 -35.71 -24.29
N GLY A 314 32.28 -36.99 -24.42
CA GLY A 314 33.27 -38.00 -24.79
C GLY A 314 32.67 -39.35 -25.17
N SER A 315 33.53 -40.35 -25.29
CA SER A 315 33.10 -41.74 -25.49
C SER A 315 32.48 -42.32 -24.22
N ALA A 316 31.76 -43.44 -24.34
CA ALA A 316 31.21 -44.16 -23.19
C ALA A 316 32.28 -44.48 -22.13
N SER A 317 33.48 -44.89 -22.55
CA SER A 317 34.59 -45.16 -21.64
C SER A 317 35.11 -43.91 -20.95
N ASP A 318 35.16 -42.76 -21.63
CA ASP A 318 35.64 -41.52 -21.00
C ASP A 318 34.68 -41.07 -19.91
N MET A 319 33.38 -41.17 -20.16
CA MET A 319 32.34 -40.84 -19.18
C MET A 319 32.34 -41.81 -17.99
N ASP A 320 32.47 -43.12 -18.23
CA ASP A 320 32.60 -44.12 -17.17
C ASP A 320 33.86 -43.87 -16.31
N ASN A 321 34.99 -43.53 -16.95
CA ASN A 321 36.24 -43.20 -16.28
C ASN A 321 36.13 -41.90 -15.46
N TYR A 322 35.48 -40.88 -16.00
CA TYR A 322 35.22 -39.62 -15.29
C TYR A 322 34.44 -39.87 -13.99
N VAL A 323 33.32 -40.58 -14.08
CA VAL A 323 32.47 -40.85 -12.91
C VAL A 323 33.23 -41.68 -11.88
N SER A 324 33.96 -42.71 -12.32
CA SER A 324 34.79 -43.54 -11.44
C SER A 324 35.91 -42.72 -10.79
N SER A 325 36.47 -41.74 -11.50
CA SER A 325 37.52 -40.86 -10.98
C SER A 325 36.98 -39.95 -9.88
N VAL A 326 35.80 -39.36 -10.06
CA VAL A 326 35.15 -38.54 -9.01
C VAL A 326 34.79 -39.38 -7.79
N ASP A 327 34.24 -40.59 -7.98
CA ASP A 327 33.94 -41.51 -6.87
C ASP A 327 35.21 -41.94 -6.11
N SER A 328 36.33 -42.19 -6.83
CA SER A 328 37.61 -42.54 -6.21
C SER A 328 38.16 -41.44 -5.30
N GLN A 329 37.88 -40.16 -5.60
CA GLN A 329 38.24 -39.04 -4.71
C GLN A 329 37.48 -39.09 -3.38
N ASN A 330 36.33 -39.76 -3.34
CA ASN A 330 35.54 -40.01 -2.15
C ASN A 330 35.82 -41.38 -1.51
N GLY A 331 36.96 -42.01 -1.84
CA GLY A 331 37.31 -43.35 -1.35
C GLY A 331 36.37 -44.46 -1.82
N GLY A 332 35.66 -44.26 -2.94
CA GLY A 332 34.71 -45.23 -3.50
C GLY A 332 33.42 -45.39 -2.68
N GLN A 333 33.10 -44.41 -1.84
CA GLN A 333 31.98 -44.50 -0.88
C GLN A 333 30.64 -44.01 -1.46
N ASP A 334 30.65 -43.21 -2.53
CA ASP A 334 29.41 -42.64 -3.07
C ASP A 334 29.55 -42.25 -4.55
N PHE A 335 28.56 -42.69 -5.34
CA PHE A 335 28.37 -42.27 -6.71
C PHE A 335 27.83 -40.83 -6.77
N LEU A 336 28.74 -39.87 -6.71
CA LEU A 336 28.43 -38.45 -6.53
C LEU A 336 27.86 -37.77 -7.78
N MET A 337 28.37 -38.10 -8.96
CA MET A 337 28.07 -37.45 -10.24
C MET A 337 27.63 -38.48 -11.28
N GLY A 338 26.66 -38.13 -12.12
CA GLY A 338 26.41 -38.83 -13.40
C GLY A 338 26.80 -37.98 -14.59
N THR A 339 26.44 -38.41 -15.80
CA THR A 339 26.75 -37.73 -17.07
C THR A 339 25.57 -37.73 -18.04
N PHE A 340 25.55 -36.76 -18.95
CA PHE A 340 24.79 -36.87 -20.19
C PHE A 340 25.38 -37.99 -21.04
N ASP A 341 24.54 -38.84 -21.65
CA ASP A 341 25.03 -39.98 -22.42
C ASP A 341 25.30 -39.60 -23.88
N PHE A 342 26.42 -38.92 -24.12
CA PHE A 342 26.81 -38.46 -25.46
C PHE A 342 27.03 -39.60 -26.46
N ASN A 343 27.52 -40.76 -25.99
CA ASN A 343 27.76 -41.91 -26.85
C ASN A 343 26.45 -42.53 -27.33
N LEU A 344 25.47 -42.74 -26.43
CA LEU A 344 24.13 -43.17 -26.80
C LEU A 344 23.46 -42.15 -27.72
N ARG A 345 23.59 -40.85 -27.43
CA ARG A 345 23.04 -39.78 -28.29
C ARG A 345 23.64 -39.83 -29.70
N GLY A 346 24.94 -40.07 -29.82
CA GLY A 346 25.60 -40.27 -31.12
C GLY A 346 25.01 -41.45 -31.91
N ALA A 347 24.71 -42.56 -31.22
CA ALA A 347 24.03 -43.70 -31.82
C ALA A 347 22.60 -43.38 -32.28
N ILE A 348 21.85 -42.65 -31.46
CA ILE A 348 20.51 -42.16 -31.80
C ILE A 348 20.55 -41.22 -33.02
N TYR A 349 21.53 -40.32 -33.08
CA TYR A 349 21.74 -39.47 -34.26
C TYR A 349 22.05 -40.29 -35.51
N ASN A 350 22.93 -41.29 -35.42
CA ASN A 350 23.26 -42.17 -36.54
C ASN A 350 22.05 -43.00 -36.99
N MET A 351 21.16 -43.39 -36.06
CA MET A 351 19.89 -44.03 -36.39
C MET A 351 18.98 -43.11 -37.21
N VAL A 352 18.77 -41.87 -36.75
CA VAL A 352 17.91 -40.91 -37.46
C VAL A 352 18.49 -40.56 -38.82
N SER A 353 19.77 -40.16 -38.87
CA SER A 353 20.46 -39.77 -40.11
C SER A 353 20.67 -40.93 -41.09
N GLY A 354 20.71 -42.18 -40.60
CA GLY A 354 20.80 -43.39 -41.42
C GLY A 354 19.52 -43.69 -42.23
N GLY A 355 18.40 -43.04 -41.92
CA GLY A 355 17.18 -43.12 -42.71
C GLY A 355 16.55 -44.51 -42.78
N GLY A 356 16.78 -45.37 -41.77
CA GLY A 356 16.32 -46.77 -41.74
C GLY A 356 17.38 -47.80 -42.17
N ASN A 357 18.64 -47.40 -42.36
CA ASN A 357 19.75 -48.32 -42.66
C ASN A 357 20.67 -48.56 -41.45
N TYR A 358 20.35 -47.99 -40.30
CA TYR A 358 21.16 -48.16 -39.10
C TYR A 358 20.79 -49.49 -38.44
N ASP A 359 21.79 -50.28 -38.03
CA ASP A 359 21.53 -51.52 -37.30
C ASP A 359 21.13 -51.23 -35.85
N LEU A 360 19.82 -51.23 -35.57
CA LEU A 360 19.27 -50.97 -34.23
C LEU A 360 19.81 -51.92 -33.15
N SER A 361 20.33 -53.10 -33.52
CA SER A 361 20.93 -54.02 -32.55
C SER A 361 22.19 -53.48 -31.88
N GLN A 362 22.80 -52.43 -32.44
CA GLN A 362 23.97 -51.77 -31.87
C GLN A 362 23.61 -50.84 -30.69
N ILE A 363 22.39 -50.28 -30.65
CA ILE A 363 22.00 -49.23 -29.68
C ILE A 363 22.23 -49.64 -28.23
N PRO A 364 21.80 -50.83 -27.75
CA PRO A 364 21.96 -51.19 -26.34
C PRO A 364 23.42 -51.18 -25.84
N GLY A 365 24.38 -51.47 -26.74
CA GLY A 365 25.81 -51.46 -26.44
C GLY A 365 26.43 -50.06 -26.41
N GLN A 366 25.70 -49.02 -26.85
CA GLN A 366 26.20 -47.64 -26.91
C GLN A 366 25.99 -46.88 -25.61
N GLN A 367 25.16 -47.40 -24.71
CA GLN A 367 24.92 -46.76 -23.43
C GLN A 367 26.09 -46.99 -22.47
N GLN A 368 26.57 -45.95 -21.77
CA GLN A 368 27.71 -46.05 -20.82
C GLN A 368 27.44 -47.03 -19.68
N ASN A 369 28.40 -47.66 -19.01
CA ASN A 369 28.10 -48.68 -17.99
C ASN A 369 27.68 -48.12 -16.63
N GLN A 370 28.24 -46.97 -16.22
CA GLN A 370 27.98 -46.32 -14.94
C GLN A 370 26.65 -45.53 -14.99
N ARG A 371 25.53 -46.25 -15.07
CA ARG A 371 24.17 -45.69 -15.28
C ARG A 371 23.40 -45.42 -13.99
N VAL A 372 23.70 -46.22 -12.96
CA VAL A 372 22.87 -46.42 -11.79
C VAL A 372 23.74 -46.67 -10.56
N ALA A 373 23.28 -46.23 -9.40
CA ALA A 373 23.93 -46.47 -8.12
C ALA A 373 22.96 -47.17 -7.17
N TYR A 374 23.40 -48.27 -6.55
CA TYR A 374 22.62 -48.99 -5.56
C TYR A 374 23.13 -48.72 -4.14
N TYR A 375 22.28 -48.12 -3.32
CA TYR A 375 22.55 -47.81 -1.93
C TYR A 375 21.95 -48.90 -1.05
N ALA A 376 22.77 -49.90 -0.73
CA ALA A 376 22.34 -51.07 0.05
C ALA A 376 21.77 -50.70 1.42
N ALA A 377 22.32 -49.68 2.08
CA ALA A 377 21.88 -49.24 3.41
C ALA A 377 20.43 -48.73 3.44
N SER A 378 19.97 -48.10 2.35
CA SER A 378 18.61 -47.57 2.21
C SER A 378 17.74 -48.38 1.26
N ASN A 379 18.23 -49.52 0.76
CA ASN A 379 17.62 -50.30 -0.32
C ASN A 379 17.14 -49.41 -1.49
N THR A 380 17.97 -48.45 -1.91
CA THR A 380 17.60 -47.43 -2.90
C THR A 380 18.42 -47.59 -4.18
N TYR A 381 17.75 -47.63 -5.32
CA TYR A 381 18.35 -47.67 -6.64
C TYR A 381 18.20 -46.29 -7.30
N VAL A 382 19.30 -45.62 -7.63
CA VAL A 382 19.29 -44.23 -8.13
C VAL A 382 19.82 -44.20 -9.55
N HIS A 383 19.01 -43.70 -10.49
CA HIS A 383 19.45 -43.44 -11.86
C HIS A 383 20.33 -42.19 -11.92
N ARG A 384 21.46 -42.28 -12.64
CA ARG A 384 22.51 -41.27 -12.62
C ARG A 384 22.80 -40.65 -13.98
N THR A 385 22.61 -41.40 -15.06
CA THR A 385 22.80 -40.89 -16.42
C THR A 385 21.61 -40.06 -16.90
N ALA A 386 21.87 -39.23 -17.92
CA ALA A 386 20.86 -38.50 -18.66
C ALA A 386 20.90 -38.88 -20.16
N PRO A 387 20.15 -39.92 -20.59
CA PRO A 387 19.88 -40.18 -22.00
C PRO A 387 19.12 -39.01 -22.63
N PHE A 388 19.58 -38.50 -23.76
CA PHE A 388 19.01 -37.31 -24.42
C PHE A 388 19.08 -37.42 -25.95
N VAL A 389 18.30 -36.60 -26.65
CA VAL A 389 18.22 -36.56 -28.13
C VAL A 389 18.92 -35.31 -28.66
N ASN A 390 18.40 -34.14 -28.32
CA ASN A 390 19.02 -32.84 -28.54
C ASN A 390 19.23 -32.10 -27.22
N ASN A 391 20.01 -31.04 -27.27
CA ASN A 391 20.18 -30.04 -26.22
C ASN A 391 20.54 -28.69 -26.88
N HIS A 392 20.77 -27.65 -26.09
CA HIS A 392 21.12 -26.33 -26.62
C HIS A 392 22.44 -26.25 -27.43
N ASP A 393 23.40 -27.16 -27.23
CA ASP A 393 24.69 -27.14 -27.96
C ASP A 393 24.64 -27.94 -29.25
N THR A 394 23.80 -28.98 -29.29
CA THR A 394 23.61 -29.82 -30.47
C THR A 394 22.54 -29.27 -31.39
N PHE A 395 21.71 -28.32 -30.92
CA PHE A 395 20.58 -27.79 -31.68
C PHE A 395 20.74 -26.28 -31.96
N ARG A 396 21.19 -25.92 -33.16
CA ARG A 396 21.53 -24.53 -33.53
C ARG A 396 20.77 -24.08 -34.78
N PRO A 397 19.46 -23.79 -34.72
CA PRO A 397 18.68 -23.47 -35.91
C PRO A 397 19.02 -22.07 -36.45
N GLN A 398 18.98 -21.94 -37.77
CA GLN A 398 18.82 -20.65 -38.44
C GLN A 398 17.34 -20.29 -38.47
N LEU A 399 17.03 -19.04 -38.13
CA LEU A 399 15.66 -18.56 -37.98
C LEU A 399 15.26 -17.61 -39.12
N ASP A 400 14.01 -17.68 -39.57
CA ASP A 400 13.37 -16.61 -40.33
C ASP A 400 12.92 -15.46 -39.41
N ALA A 401 12.31 -14.41 -39.97
CA ALA A 401 11.86 -13.25 -39.20
C ALA A 401 10.75 -13.59 -38.17
N ASN A 402 10.00 -14.66 -38.39
CA ASN A 402 8.94 -15.14 -37.49
C ASN A 402 9.47 -16.17 -36.47
N GLY A 403 10.77 -16.50 -36.53
CA GLY A 403 11.40 -17.49 -35.67
C GLY A 403 11.19 -18.94 -36.12
N ASN A 404 10.75 -19.18 -37.36
CA ASN A 404 10.69 -20.53 -37.90
C ASN A 404 12.06 -21.03 -38.33
N TYR A 405 12.26 -22.36 -38.26
CA TYR A 405 13.49 -22.98 -38.73
C TYR A 405 13.58 -22.91 -40.26
N LYS A 406 14.70 -22.41 -40.77
CA LYS A 406 15.00 -22.36 -42.22
C LYS A 406 16.31 -23.06 -42.60
N GLY A 407 17.04 -23.57 -41.62
CA GLY A 407 18.36 -24.16 -41.77
C GLY A 407 19.04 -24.33 -40.41
N TRP A 408 20.34 -24.61 -40.42
CA TRP A 408 21.12 -24.97 -39.23
C TRP A 408 22.49 -24.27 -39.25
N ASN A 409 22.94 -23.81 -38.08
CA ASN A 409 24.27 -23.23 -37.85
C ASN A 409 25.23 -24.34 -37.42
N THR A 410 25.56 -25.24 -38.34
CA THR A 410 26.39 -26.42 -38.05
C THR A 410 27.79 -26.09 -37.53
N GLY A 411 28.30 -24.87 -37.75
CA GLY A 411 29.58 -24.42 -37.21
C GLY A 411 29.55 -24.08 -35.71
N ASP A 412 28.36 -23.88 -35.14
CA ASP A 412 28.17 -23.56 -33.71
C ASP A 412 27.65 -24.78 -32.93
N GLU A 413 27.54 -25.95 -33.57
CA GLU A 413 27.06 -27.20 -32.99
C GLU A 413 28.21 -27.99 -32.35
N LEU A 414 28.01 -28.46 -31.12
CA LEU A 414 28.95 -29.35 -30.45
C LEU A 414 28.92 -30.78 -31.02
N ALA A 415 27.75 -31.20 -31.51
CA ALA A 415 27.56 -32.39 -32.33
C ALA A 415 26.32 -32.19 -33.21
N ALA A 416 26.27 -32.86 -34.37
CA ALA A 416 25.23 -32.66 -35.37
C ALA A 416 23.81 -32.85 -34.80
N HIS A 417 22.91 -31.89 -35.05
CA HIS A 417 21.52 -31.89 -34.57
C HIS A 417 20.68 -33.07 -35.09
N ILE A 418 19.60 -33.41 -34.37
CA ILE A 418 18.50 -34.24 -34.88
C ILE A 418 17.34 -33.30 -35.23
N ASP A 419 16.91 -33.29 -36.50
CA ASP A 419 15.80 -32.46 -36.96
C ASP A 419 14.49 -32.87 -36.25
N PRO A 420 13.78 -31.95 -35.57
CA PRO A 420 12.61 -32.29 -34.79
C PRO A 420 11.35 -32.45 -35.66
N PHE A 421 11.46 -32.30 -36.99
CA PHE A 421 10.46 -32.70 -37.98
C PHE A 421 10.77 -34.04 -38.63
N ASP A 422 11.92 -34.66 -38.35
CA ASP A 422 12.20 -36.01 -38.82
C ASP A 422 11.19 -37.00 -38.22
N PRO A 423 10.56 -37.87 -39.04
CA PRO A 423 9.60 -38.85 -38.54
C PRO A 423 10.15 -39.87 -37.54
N ARG A 424 11.48 -40.00 -37.40
CA ARG A 424 12.15 -40.90 -36.43
C ARG A 424 12.40 -40.26 -35.06
N LEU A 425 12.04 -38.99 -34.86
CA LEU A 425 12.21 -38.32 -33.57
C LEU A 425 11.52 -39.08 -32.42
N SER A 426 10.33 -39.63 -32.67
CA SER A 426 9.58 -40.45 -31.72
C SER A 426 10.31 -41.74 -31.34
N ALA A 427 10.93 -42.42 -32.32
CA ALA A 427 11.76 -43.60 -32.07
C ALA A 427 13.01 -43.25 -31.23
N ALA A 428 13.64 -42.11 -31.52
CA ALA A 428 14.76 -41.58 -30.73
C ALA A 428 14.39 -41.36 -29.26
N TYR A 429 13.24 -40.73 -29.00
CA TYR A 429 12.74 -40.57 -27.64
C TYR A 429 12.32 -41.92 -27.02
N ALA A 430 11.69 -42.83 -27.76
CA ALA A 430 11.33 -44.15 -27.24
C ALA A 430 12.55 -44.90 -26.69
N ILE A 431 13.71 -44.80 -27.36
CA ILE A 431 14.99 -45.31 -26.86
C ILE A 431 15.38 -44.61 -25.55
N ALA A 432 15.47 -43.27 -25.55
CA ALA A 432 15.90 -42.49 -24.39
C ALA A 432 15.04 -42.76 -23.14
N PHE A 433 13.72 -42.94 -23.32
CA PHE A 433 12.79 -43.27 -22.24
C PHE A 433 12.90 -44.73 -21.76
N ALA A 434 13.27 -45.68 -22.62
CA ALA A 434 13.33 -47.10 -22.27
C ALA A 434 14.63 -47.49 -21.55
N VAL A 435 15.79 -47.00 -21.98
CA VAL A 435 17.11 -47.37 -21.42
C VAL A 435 17.30 -46.89 -19.97
N ASP A 436 18.28 -47.40 -19.21
CA ASP A 436 18.49 -46.89 -17.85
C ASP A 436 18.96 -45.42 -17.81
N GLY A 437 18.58 -44.69 -16.75
CA GLY A 437 18.91 -43.28 -16.59
C GLY A 437 17.64 -42.44 -16.42
N ASN A 438 17.84 -41.13 -16.31
CA ASN A 438 16.78 -40.15 -16.25
C ASN A 438 16.60 -39.55 -17.66
N PRO A 439 15.57 -39.92 -18.42
CA PRO A 439 15.38 -39.39 -19.76
C PRO A 439 15.31 -37.86 -19.74
N HIS A 440 16.02 -37.26 -20.67
CA HIS A 440 16.13 -35.83 -20.82
C HIS A 440 15.43 -35.38 -22.10
N ILE A 441 14.51 -34.43 -21.96
CA ILE A 441 13.74 -33.86 -23.06
C ILE A 441 14.24 -32.45 -23.35
N TYR A 442 14.45 -32.15 -24.64
CA TYR A 442 14.79 -30.79 -25.06
C TYR A 442 13.53 -29.96 -25.31
N PHE A 443 13.57 -28.67 -24.95
CA PHE A 443 12.42 -27.78 -25.07
C PHE A 443 11.84 -27.75 -26.49
N GLU A 444 12.69 -27.60 -27.50
CA GLU A 444 12.26 -27.44 -28.90
C GLU A 444 11.84 -28.76 -29.56
N ASP A 445 12.22 -29.88 -28.97
CA ASP A 445 11.73 -31.20 -29.38
C ASP A 445 10.32 -31.44 -28.80
N LEU A 446 10.08 -31.10 -27.53
CA LEU A 446 8.75 -31.24 -26.93
C LEU A 446 7.75 -30.25 -27.51
N PHE A 447 8.12 -28.96 -27.58
CA PHE A 447 7.27 -27.88 -28.04
C PHE A 447 7.64 -27.47 -29.46
N ASN A 448 6.66 -27.43 -30.35
CA ASN A 448 6.87 -26.93 -31.71
C ASN A 448 6.88 -25.39 -31.69
N ILE A 449 8.05 -24.80 -31.45
CA ILE A 449 8.28 -23.35 -31.55
C ILE A 449 8.89 -22.92 -32.89
N GLY A 450 9.50 -23.84 -33.62
CA GLY A 450 10.15 -23.58 -34.91
C GLY A 450 9.25 -23.67 -36.15
N GLY A 451 7.98 -24.03 -35.99
CA GLY A 451 7.03 -24.18 -37.10
C GLY A 451 5.75 -23.36 -36.96
N THR A 452 5.60 -22.54 -35.92
CA THR A 452 4.34 -21.83 -35.61
C THR A 452 4.35 -20.36 -35.99
N GLY A 453 5.52 -19.77 -36.28
CA GLY A 453 5.72 -18.33 -36.41
C GLY A 453 5.53 -17.56 -35.10
N LYS A 454 5.54 -18.26 -33.95
CA LYS A 454 5.26 -17.70 -32.61
C LYS A 454 6.43 -17.80 -31.62
N ARG A 455 7.65 -18.13 -32.08
CA ARG A 455 8.84 -18.27 -31.21
C ARG A 455 8.98 -17.13 -30.20
N TRP A 456 8.75 -15.90 -30.62
CA TRP A 456 8.95 -14.71 -29.77
C TRP A 456 7.69 -14.22 -29.04
N THR A 457 6.50 -14.73 -29.36
CA THR A 457 5.23 -14.15 -28.87
C THR A 457 4.22 -15.18 -28.35
N HIS A 458 4.61 -16.45 -28.28
CA HIS A 458 3.77 -17.48 -27.69
C HIS A 458 3.52 -17.22 -26.20
N VAL A 459 2.43 -17.78 -25.70
CA VAL A 459 2.09 -17.77 -24.27
C VAL A 459 2.29 -19.18 -23.73
N PRO A 460 3.04 -19.38 -22.62
CA PRO A 460 3.32 -20.71 -22.07
C PRO A 460 2.05 -21.49 -21.70
N THR A 461 0.95 -20.82 -21.38
CA THR A 461 -0.34 -21.47 -21.08
C THR A 461 -1.16 -21.83 -22.32
N SER A 462 -0.81 -21.33 -23.51
CA SER A 462 -1.54 -21.55 -24.76
C SER A 462 -1.08 -22.84 -25.45
N THR A 463 -1.99 -23.81 -25.57
CA THR A 463 -1.75 -25.05 -26.34
C THR A 463 -1.75 -24.82 -27.85
N THR A 464 -2.26 -23.69 -28.31
CA THR A 464 -2.26 -23.30 -29.73
C THR A 464 -0.99 -22.56 -30.13
N ASP A 465 -0.53 -21.60 -29.31
CA ASP A 465 0.71 -20.85 -29.62
C ASP A 465 1.98 -21.67 -29.32
N LEU A 466 1.89 -22.56 -28.33
CA LEU A 466 2.97 -23.46 -27.90
C LEU A 466 2.45 -24.92 -27.93
N PRO A 467 2.21 -25.49 -29.13
CA PRO A 467 1.75 -26.86 -29.28
C PRO A 467 2.88 -27.85 -28.95
N THR A 468 2.50 -29.03 -28.45
CA THR A 468 3.42 -30.12 -28.12
C THR A 468 3.42 -31.19 -29.21
N ARG A 469 4.51 -31.97 -29.32
CA ARG A 469 4.56 -33.17 -30.15
C ARG A 469 3.90 -34.35 -29.42
N ASP A 470 2.81 -34.87 -29.97
CA ASP A 470 1.96 -35.88 -29.31
C ASP A 470 2.72 -37.18 -28.96
N ASP A 471 3.63 -37.64 -29.81
CA ASP A 471 4.44 -38.84 -29.56
C ASP A 471 5.30 -38.73 -28.30
N ILE A 472 5.93 -37.57 -28.07
CA ILE A 472 6.76 -37.34 -26.89
C ILE A 472 5.89 -37.23 -25.64
N VAL A 473 4.73 -36.57 -25.74
CA VAL A 473 3.76 -36.49 -24.63
C VAL A 473 3.22 -37.87 -24.26
N ASN A 474 2.95 -38.73 -25.24
CA ASN A 474 2.52 -40.10 -25.00
C ASN A 474 3.62 -40.97 -24.39
N LEU A 475 4.86 -40.86 -24.86
CA LEU A 475 5.99 -41.58 -24.25
C LEU A 475 6.23 -41.14 -22.80
N LEU A 476 6.09 -39.84 -22.53
CA LEU A 476 6.17 -39.28 -21.19
C LEU A 476 5.06 -39.85 -20.30
N TRP A 477 3.82 -39.86 -20.79
CA TRP A 477 2.69 -40.50 -20.10
C TRP A 477 2.97 -41.98 -19.84
N CYS A 478 3.40 -42.73 -20.85
CA CYS A 478 3.71 -44.16 -20.72
C CYS A 478 4.78 -44.40 -19.67
N HIS A 479 5.86 -43.61 -19.69
CA HIS A 479 6.95 -43.74 -18.74
C HIS A 479 6.47 -43.55 -17.29
N GLN A 480 5.69 -42.50 -17.05
CA GLN A 480 5.22 -42.15 -15.71
C GLN A 480 4.11 -43.07 -15.20
N HIS A 481 3.14 -43.40 -16.04
CA HIS A 481 1.96 -44.16 -15.63
C HIS A 481 2.18 -45.68 -15.65
N LEU A 482 3.20 -46.17 -16.36
CA LEU A 482 3.57 -47.58 -16.40
C LEU A 482 4.84 -47.88 -15.58
N ASP A 483 5.35 -46.90 -14.81
CA ASP A 483 6.54 -47.00 -13.96
C ASP A 483 7.74 -47.65 -14.65
N PHE A 484 8.12 -47.17 -15.84
CA PHE A 484 9.19 -47.79 -16.64
C PHE A 484 10.41 -48.16 -15.79
N LYS A 485 10.89 -47.22 -14.98
CA LYS A 485 12.14 -47.41 -14.24
C LYS A 485 12.07 -48.36 -13.06
N ASP A 486 10.89 -48.77 -12.61
CA ASP A 486 10.77 -49.79 -11.55
C ASP A 486 10.99 -51.21 -12.08
N GLY A 487 10.89 -51.41 -13.40
CA GLY A 487 11.29 -52.66 -14.04
C GLY A 487 12.77 -52.66 -14.39
N ALA A 488 13.44 -53.80 -14.28
CA ALA A 488 14.81 -53.98 -14.77
C ALA A 488 14.89 -53.79 -16.28
N TYR A 489 15.94 -53.11 -16.76
CA TYR A 489 16.20 -52.92 -18.19
C TYR A 489 16.71 -54.22 -18.85
N LYS A 490 16.06 -54.65 -19.94
CA LYS A 490 16.42 -55.84 -20.72
C LYS A 490 16.27 -55.59 -22.22
N VAL A 491 16.98 -56.40 -23.01
CA VAL A 491 16.93 -56.39 -24.49
C VAL A 491 16.45 -57.75 -24.98
N PRO A 492 15.13 -58.04 -24.93
CA PRO A 492 14.61 -59.34 -25.35
C PRO A 492 14.72 -59.61 -26.85
N TYR A 493 14.84 -58.59 -27.69
CA TYR A 493 15.00 -58.74 -29.14
C TYR A 493 15.73 -57.54 -29.75
N ALA A 494 16.62 -57.81 -30.69
CA ALA A 494 17.38 -56.80 -31.41
C ALA A 494 17.75 -57.33 -32.81
N SER A 495 17.53 -56.50 -33.82
CA SER A 495 17.85 -56.76 -35.23
C SER A 495 18.11 -55.43 -35.93
N ALA A 496 18.38 -55.45 -37.25
CA ALA A 496 18.68 -54.24 -38.01
C ALA A 496 17.58 -53.17 -37.88
N ASP A 497 16.32 -53.55 -38.13
CA ASP A 497 15.22 -52.57 -38.23
C ASP A 497 14.22 -52.65 -37.06
N HIS A 498 14.41 -53.58 -36.11
CA HIS A 498 13.53 -53.70 -34.95
C HIS A 498 14.31 -54.01 -33.67
N LEU A 499 14.12 -53.14 -32.68
CA LEU A 499 14.63 -53.28 -31.33
C LEU A 499 13.44 -53.31 -30.35
N VAL A 500 13.43 -54.30 -29.46
CA VAL A 500 12.47 -54.35 -28.36
C VAL A 500 13.22 -54.29 -27.06
N LEU A 501 12.91 -53.27 -26.27
CA LEU A 501 13.44 -53.06 -24.93
C LEU A 501 12.37 -53.40 -23.91
N GLU A 502 12.73 -54.13 -22.86
CA GLU A 502 11.82 -54.47 -21.77
C GLU A 502 12.22 -53.74 -20.49
N ARG A 503 11.23 -53.10 -19.87
CA ARG A 503 11.24 -52.78 -18.45
C ARG A 503 10.50 -53.90 -17.74
N SER A 504 11.26 -54.83 -17.17
CA SER A 504 10.76 -56.09 -16.62
C SER A 504 9.45 -55.92 -15.86
N THR A 505 8.41 -56.65 -16.28
CA THR A 505 7.04 -56.63 -15.71
C THR A 505 6.28 -55.29 -15.77
N LYS A 506 6.86 -54.26 -16.39
CA LYS A 506 6.30 -52.92 -16.51
C LYS A 506 5.87 -52.60 -17.94
N ALA A 507 6.77 -52.71 -18.90
CA ALA A 507 6.48 -52.44 -20.31
C ALA A 507 7.48 -53.10 -21.28
N LEU A 508 7.03 -53.37 -22.50
CA LEU A 508 7.82 -53.71 -23.68
C LEU A 508 7.73 -52.55 -24.68
N ILE A 509 8.86 -51.93 -25.00
CA ILE A 509 8.98 -50.78 -25.88
C ILE A 509 9.58 -51.25 -27.20
N GLY A 510 8.77 -51.28 -28.25
CA GLY A 510 9.21 -51.60 -29.60
C GLY A 510 9.66 -50.34 -30.34
N ILE A 511 10.79 -50.42 -31.05
CA ILE A 511 11.42 -49.32 -31.79
C ILE A 511 11.71 -49.80 -33.21
N ASN A 512 11.25 -49.03 -34.20
CA ASN A 512 11.39 -49.32 -35.62
C ASN A 512 11.83 -48.06 -36.35
N ASP A 513 12.99 -48.10 -37.00
CA ASP A 513 13.54 -46.99 -37.77
C ASP A 513 13.24 -47.10 -39.28
N ASN A 514 12.59 -48.18 -39.72
CA ASN A 514 12.17 -48.34 -41.11
C ASN A 514 11.04 -47.33 -41.45
N TYR A 515 11.11 -46.74 -42.65
CA TYR A 515 10.18 -45.69 -43.03
C TYR A 515 8.76 -46.19 -43.31
N ASP A 516 8.63 -47.35 -43.99
CA ASP A 516 7.34 -47.84 -44.51
C ASP A 516 6.96 -49.24 -44.02
N THR A 517 7.89 -49.98 -43.43
CA THR A 517 7.69 -51.39 -43.07
C THR A 517 7.36 -51.56 -41.60
N TRP A 518 6.26 -52.26 -41.31
CA TRP A 518 5.93 -52.72 -39.97
C TRP A 518 6.90 -53.80 -39.50
N GLN A 519 7.29 -53.74 -38.23
CA GLN A 519 8.10 -54.78 -37.61
C GLN A 519 7.25 -55.58 -36.63
N ASN A 520 7.38 -56.91 -36.71
CA ASN A 520 6.56 -57.82 -35.94
C ASN A 520 7.41 -59.02 -35.51
N ASN A 521 7.67 -59.12 -34.21
CA ASN A 521 8.49 -60.19 -33.66
C ASN A 521 7.90 -60.75 -32.37
N THR A 522 7.98 -62.08 -32.24
CA THR A 522 7.75 -62.78 -30.99
C THR A 522 9.01 -62.69 -30.13
N VAL A 523 8.88 -62.13 -28.93
CA VAL A 523 10.00 -61.84 -28.04
C VAL A 523 9.81 -62.53 -26.69
N ARG A 524 10.91 -62.94 -26.05
CA ARG A 524 10.88 -63.45 -24.68
C ARG A 524 10.53 -62.30 -23.73
N THR A 525 9.83 -62.58 -22.64
CA THR A 525 9.46 -61.56 -21.66
C THR A 525 9.42 -62.11 -20.23
N ASP A 526 9.57 -61.21 -19.25
CA ASP A 526 9.36 -61.50 -17.83
C ASP A 526 7.89 -61.41 -17.40
N PHE A 527 6.98 -60.93 -18.26
CA PHE A 527 5.55 -61.00 -17.95
C PHE A 527 5.12 -62.45 -17.78
N ALA A 528 4.25 -62.71 -16.79
CA ALA A 528 3.75 -64.05 -16.55
C ALA A 528 2.90 -64.55 -17.73
N VAL A 529 2.97 -65.86 -18.03
CA VAL A 529 2.10 -66.50 -19.03
C VAL A 529 0.63 -66.24 -18.69
N GLY A 530 -0.16 -65.87 -19.69
CA GLY A 530 -1.56 -65.46 -19.55
C GLY A 530 -1.77 -63.96 -19.30
N THR A 531 -0.71 -63.18 -19.05
CA THR A 531 -0.82 -61.72 -18.94
C THR A 531 -1.31 -61.14 -20.26
N GLN A 532 -2.34 -60.30 -20.22
CA GLN A 532 -2.83 -59.58 -21.39
C GLN A 532 -2.15 -58.21 -21.46
N LEU A 533 -1.49 -57.93 -22.59
CA LEU A 533 -0.81 -56.67 -22.86
C LEU A 533 -1.56 -55.88 -23.93
N LYS A 534 -1.63 -54.56 -23.75
CA LYS A 534 -2.16 -53.58 -24.70
C LYS A 534 -1.04 -52.61 -25.08
N ASP A 535 -1.08 -52.11 -26.32
CA ASP A 535 -0.22 -51.03 -26.77
C ASP A 535 -0.75 -49.65 -26.33
N TYR A 536 -0.08 -49.02 -25.36
CA TYR A 536 -0.40 -47.70 -24.83
C TYR A 536 0.13 -46.54 -25.70
N SER A 537 0.93 -46.84 -26.73
CA SER A 537 1.14 -45.84 -27.80
C SER A 537 -0.15 -45.63 -28.61
N GLY A 538 -1.01 -46.66 -28.68
CA GLY A 538 -2.21 -46.66 -29.52
C GLY A 538 -1.94 -46.92 -31.00
N ALA A 539 -0.69 -47.15 -31.41
CA ALA A 539 -0.34 -47.46 -32.81
C ALA A 539 -1.08 -48.71 -33.32
N ASN A 540 -1.29 -49.69 -32.43
CA ASN A 540 -1.98 -50.95 -32.72
C ASN A 540 -3.48 -50.95 -32.34
N GLY A 541 -4.06 -49.78 -32.02
CA GLY A 541 -5.48 -49.64 -31.71
C GLY A 541 -5.90 -50.38 -30.44
N THR A 542 -6.95 -51.19 -30.51
CA THR A 542 -7.48 -51.97 -29.38
C THR A 542 -6.92 -53.39 -29.32
N ALA A 543 -5.86 -53.70 -30.06
CA ALA A 543 -5.26 -55.03 -30.07
C ALA A 543 -4.70 -55.39 -28.69
N VAL A 544 -4.94 -56.64 -28.27
CA VAL A 544 -4.40 -57.22 -27.03
C VAL A 544 -3.57 -58.44 -27.39
N GLN A 545 -2.34 -58.49 -26.87
CA GLN A 545 -1.43 -59.63 -27.01
C GLN A 545 -1.40 -60.40 -25.70
N THR A 546 -1.60 -61.72 -25.75
CA THR A 546 -1.54 -62.57 -24.55
C THR A 546 -0.18 -63.23 -24.48
N VAL A 547 0.49 -63.10 -23.34
CA VAL A 547 1.76 -63.78 -23.09
C VAL A 547 1.52 -65.30 -23.08
N PHE A 548 2.29 -66.05 -23.86
CA PHE A 548 2.16 -67.50 -23.98
C PHE A 548 3.46 -68.22 -23.60
N GLN A 549 3.37 -69.51 -23.30
CA GLN A 549 4.54 -70.33 -23.02
C GLN A 549 5.13 -70.89 -24.32
N GLY A 550 6.43 -70.69 -24.54
CA GLY A 550 7.19 -71.27 -25.63
C GLY A 550 7.55 -72.74 -25.36
N ASN A 551 8.01 -73.44 -26.40
CA ASN A 551 8.41 -74.84 -26.31
C ASN A 551 9.63 -75.09 -25.41
N ASP A 552 10.40 -74.04 -25.11
CA ASP A 552 11.55 -74.04 -24.20
C ASP A 552 11.15 -73.74 -22.73
N GLY A 553 9.85 -73.59 -22.46
CA GLY A 553 9.30 -73.29 -21.15
C GLY A 553 9.28 -71.80 -20.77
N ASN A 554 9.85 -70.92 -21.59
CA ASN A 554 9.88 -69.47 -21.33
C ASN A 554 8.58 -68.77 -21.75
N ALA A 555 8.35 -67.56 -21.22
CA ALA A 555 7.22 -66.72 -21.59
C ALA A 555 7.57 -65.85 -22.82
N TYR A 556 6.63 -65.74 -23.76
CA TYR A 556 6.76 -65.00 -25.00
C TYR A 556 5.54 -64.15 -25.28
N VAL A 557 5.73 -63.06 -26.02
CA VAL A 557 4.64 -62.23 -26.53
C VAL A 557 5.01 -61.64 -27.88
N ASN A 558 4.01 -61.36 -28.70
CA ASN A 558 4.21 -60.74 -29.99
C ASN A 558 4.21 -59.21 -29.87
N VAL A 559 5.26 -58.55 -30.36
CA VAL A 559 5.41 -57.09 -30.33
C VAL A 559 5.37 -56.56 -31.75
N ASN A 560 4.34 -55.75 -32.03
CA ASN A 560 4.14 -55.08 -33.31
C ASN A 560 4.48 -53.60 -33.19
N THR A 561 5.40 -53.13 -34.03
CA THR A 561 5.88 -51.74 -34.01
C THR A 561 5.65 -51.09 -35.38
N PRO A 562 4.99 -49.92 -35.42
CA PRO A 562 4.67 -49.23 -36.67
C PRO A 562 5.91 -48.69 -37.38
N PRO A 563 5.84 -48.45 -38.70
CA PRO A 563 6.86 -47.69 -39.43
C PRO A 563 6.87 -46.20 -39.06
N CYS A 564 7.89 -45.47 -39.53
CA CYS A 564 8.04 -44.04 -39.24
C CYS A 564 7.15 -43.10 -40.08
N ASN A 565 6.54 -43.55 -41.17
CA ASN A 565 5.75 -42.70 -42.10
C ASN A 565 4.46 -42.07 -41.52
N GLY A 566 4.07 -42.38 -40.28
CA GLY A 566 2.89 -41.82 -39.63
C GLY A 566 1.55 -42.38 -40.11
N THR A 567 1.56 -43.50 -40.85
CA THR A 567 0.33 -44.17 -41.31
C THR A 567 -0.37 -45.00 -40.23
N ALA A 568 0.27 -45.20 -39.07
CA ALA A 568 -0.33 -45.90 -37.95
C ALA A 568 -1.45 -45.07 -37.29
N LEU A 569 -2.27 -45.74 -36.46
CA LEU A 569 -3.33 -45.07 -35.71
C LEU A 569 -2.76 -43.94 -34.84
N LEU A 570 -3.55 -42.88 -34.69
CA LEU A 570 -3.15 -41.63 -34.00
C LEU A 570 -1.91 -40.93 -34.60
N GLY A 571 -1.46 -41.36 -35.79
CA GLY A 571 -0.30 -40.79 -36.46
C GLY A 571 1.05 -41.22 -35.85
N ARG A 572 1.08 -42.28 -35.03
CA ARG A 572 2.30 -42.80 -34.37
C ARG A 572 3.38 -43.20 -35.37
N ARG A 573 4.65 -43.00 -34.98
CA ARG A 573 5.80 -43.18 -35.87
C ARG A 573 6.88 -43.99 -35.17
N GLY A 574 7.21 -45.17 -35.68
CA GLY A 574 8.42 -45.89 -35.28
C GLY A 574 8.49 -46.41 -33.85
N TYR A 575 7.42 -46.38 -33.05
CA TYR A 575 7.41 -46.93 -31.69
C TYR A 575 6.08 -47.57 -31.28
N SER A 576 6.14 -48.51 -30.32
CA SER A 576 4.99 -49.08 -29.62
C SER A 576 5.32 -49.32 -28.14
N VAL A 577 4.31 -49.32 -27.26
CA VAL A 577 4.50 -49.53 -25.81
C VAL A 577 3.49 -50.54 -25.28
N TRP A 578 3.90 -51.80 -25.16
CA TRP A 578 3.06 -52.89 -24.69
C TRP A 578 3.18 -53.07 -23.18
N ALA A 579 2.09 -52.93 -22.45
CA ALA A 579 2.04 -53.12 -21.00
C ALA A 579 0.71 -53.78 -20.58
N PRO A 580 0.58 -54.28 -19.33
CA PRO A 580 -0.64 -54.96 -18.89
C PRO A 580 -1.91 -54.13 -19.14
N VAL A 581 -3.00 -54.79 -19.50
CA VAL A 581 -4.31 -54.13 -19.64
C VAL A 581 -4.75 -53.52 -18.30
N GLY A 582 -5.48 -52.39 -18.36
CA GLY A 582 -6.07 -51.74 -17.17
C GLY A 582 -5.24 -50.61 -16.55
N GLN A 583 -4.19 -50.13 -17.22
CA GLN A 583 -3.36 -48.99 -16.76
C GLN A 583 -3.86 -47.62 -17.28
N ASP A 584 -4.94 -47.58 -18.06
CA ASP A 584 -5.48 -46.33 -18.64
C ASP A 584 -5.85 -45.28 -17.56
N GLY A 585 -6.20 -45.74 -16.35
CA GLY A 585 -6.52 -44.88 -15.19
C GLY A 585 -5.43 -44.82 -14.13
N ALA A 586 -4.22 -45.36 -14.39
CA ALA A 586 -3.11 -45.27 -13.46
C ALA A 586 -2.85 -43.78 -13.15
N ALA A 587 -2.63 -43.44 -11.89
CA ALA A 587 -2.32 -42.06 -11.50
C ALA A 587 -0.81 -41.93 -11.36
N TYR A 588 -0.23 -40.94 -12.05
CA TYR A 588 1.11 -40.47 -11.76
C TYR A 588 1.05 -39.48 -10.59
N ALA A 589 1.85 -39.74 -9.57
CA ALA A 589 2.04 -38.83 -8.44
C ALA A 589 3.51 -38.41 -8.42
N PRO A 590 3.83 -37.11 -8.60
CA PRO A 590 5.20 -36.65 -8.51
C PRO A 590 5.80 -36.97 -7.12
N ALA A 591 7.06 -37.39 -7.10
CA ALA A 591 7.74 -37.72 -5.84
C ALA A 591 8.02 -36.48 -4.98
N ARG A 592 8.11 -35.29 -5.60
CA ARG A 592 8.42 -34.03 -4.93
C ARG A 592 7.17 -33.43 -4.25
N LEU A 593 7.30 -33.08 -2.97
CA LEU A 593 6.25 -32.42 -2.20
C LEU A 593 5.99 -30.98 -2.67
N ALA A 594 4.79 -30.46 -2.42
CA ALA A 594 4.38 -29.12 -2.86
C ALA A 594 5.10 -27.95 -2.15
N GLY A 595 5.59 -28.17 -0.93
CA GLY A 595 6.22 -27.13 -0.12
C GLY A 595 7.63 -26.76 -0.59
N THR A 596 7.99 -25.49 -0.37
CA THR A 596 9.34 -24.97 -0.62
C THR A 596 9.94 -24.40 0.66
N THR A 597 11.26 -24.50 0.79
CA THR A 597 12.03 -23.83 1.83
C THR A 597 13.13 -23.01 1.18
N GLN A 598 13.33 -21.78 1.64
CA GLN A 598 14.33 -20.83 1.16
C GLN A 598 14.98 -20.13 2.35
N GLN A 599 16.28 -19.86 2.28
CA GLN A 599 17.04 -19.26 3.37
C GLN A 599 17.94 -18.12 2.88
N TRP A 600 17.70 -16.93 3.38
CA TRP A 600 18.52 -15.75 3.14
C TRP A 600 19.63 -15.66 4.16
N GLU A 601 20.85 -15.43 3.68
CA GLU A 601 21.97 -14.99 4.50
C GLU A 601 22.04 -13.46 4.47
N MET A 602 21.82 -12.83 5.62
CA MET A 602 21.92 -11.38 5.81
C MET A 602 23.40 -11.00 6.00
N ALA A 603 24.20 -11.17 4.95
CA ALA A 603 25.60 -10.76 4.93
C ALA A 603 25.75 -9.29 4.55
N ASP A 604 26.94 -8.74 4.78
CA ASP A 604 27.29 -7.35 4.44
C ASP A 604 27.72 -7.22 2.96
N ASP A 605 26.88 -7.72 2.04
CA ASP A 605 27.13 -7.71 0.59
C ASP A 605 26.24 -6.71 -0.18
N LEU A 606 25.51 -5.90 0.59
CA LEU A 606 24.99 -4.56 0.33
C LEU A 606 24.29 -4.32 -1.02
N GLY A 607 23.53 -5.31 -1.49
CA GLY A 607 22.54 -5.14 -2.58
C GLY A 607 21.50 -4.03 -2.31
N ASP A 608 21.52 -3.40 -1.14
CA ASP A 608 20.71 -2.27 -0.71
C ASP A 608 21.41 -0.91 -0.74
N LEU A 609 22.67 -0.84 -1.16
CA LEU A 609 23.42 0.42 -1.30
C LEU A 609 23.40 1.01 -2.72
N ASN A 610 22.54 0.52 -3.62
CA ASN A 610 22.33 1.15 -4.92
C ASN A 610 20.84 1.27 -5.24
N CYS A 611 20.39 2.46 -5.67
CA CYS A 611 18.98 2.74 -5.97
C CYS A 611 18.32 1.77 -6.96
N GLN A 612 19.12 1.18 -7.85
CA GLN A 612 18.67 0.36 -8.97
C GLN A 612 18.69 -1.14 -8.64
N SER A 613 19.27 -1.52 -7.49
CA SER A 613 19.24 -2.89 -6.97
C SER A 613 17.90 -3.21 -6.30
N LEU A 614 17.65 -4.49 -5.96
CA LEU A 614 16.40 -4.88 -5.28
C LEU A 614 16.31 -4.43 -3.81
N GLY A 615 17.39 -3.98 -3.19
CA GLY A 615 17.34 -3.51 -1.81
C GLY A 615 17.29 -4.63 -0.76
N GLN A 616 17.65 -5.86 -1.14
CA GLN A 616 17.54 -7.05 -0.29
C GLN A 616 18.91 -7.48 0.26
N GLY A 617 18.92 -8.08 1.45
CA GLY A 617 20.13 -8.53 2.13
C GLY A 617 20.65 -7.49 3.13
N GLY A 618 21.97 -7.52 3.40
CA GLY A 618 22.62 -6.65 4.37
C GLY A 618 22.56 -7.19 5.80
N ARG A 619 23.69 -7.20 6.51
CA ARG A 619 23.68 -7.53 7.95
C ARG A 619 22.82 -6.52 8.72
N LEU A 620 22.40 -6.89 9.93
CA LEU A 620 21.70 -5.95 10.80
C LEU A 620 22.57 -4.70 11.03
N PRO A 621 21.98 -3.48 10.99
CA PRO A 621 22.74 -2.25 11.14
C PRO A 621 23.29 -2.10 12.56
N ASP A 622 24.46 -1.48 12.70
CA ASP A 622 25.03 -1.17 14.01
C ASP A 622 24.22 -0.08 14.73
N TYR A 623 23.89 -0.30 16.00
CA TYR A 623 23.24 0.68 16.87
C TYR A 623 21.93 1.26 16.29
N SER A 624 21.17 0.41 15.61
CA SER A 624 19.98 0.82 14.88
C SER A 624 18.91 -0.27 14.92
N THR A 625 17.65 0.16 15.03
CA THR A 625 16.45 -0.68 14.96
C THR A 625 15.76 -0.57 13.59
N ASN A 626 16.43 0.03 12.61
CA ASN A 626 15.95 0.09 11.23
C ASN A 626 15.76 -1.33 10.65
N ARG A 627 14.72 -1.48 9.84
CA ARG A 627 14.34 -2.75 9.21
C ARG A 627 15.12 -2.93 7.91
N ARG A 628 15.86 -4.04 7.80
CA ARG A 628 16.47 -4.50 6.54
C ARG A 628 15.52 -5.46 5.83
N LEU A 629 15.36 -5.28 4.52
CA LEU A 629 14.57 -6.20 3.68
C LEU A 629 15.39 -7.46 3.45
N VAL A 630 14.84 -8.60 3.85
CA VAL A 630 15.45 -9.92 3.65
C VAL A 630 15.22 -10.37 2.21
N GLY A 631 13.96 -10.30 1.77
CA GLY A 631 13.49 -10.78 0.48
C GLY A 631 11.96 -10.89 0.46
N LYS A 632 11.40 -11.34 -0.65
CA LYS A 632 9.95 -11.53 -0.81
C LYS A 632 9.63 -12.98 -1.18
N ILE A 633 8.49 -13.48 -0.70
CA ILE A 633 7.96 -14.81 -1.02
C ILE A 633 6.56 -14.69 -1.61
N TYR A 634 6.20 -15.61 -2.51
CA TYR A 634 4.88 -15.65 -3.14
C TYR A 634 4.02 -16.78 -2.56
N VAL A 635 3.06 -16.43 -1.73
CA VAL A 635 2.36 -17.38 -0.84
C VAL A 635 0.95 -17.67 -1.32
N GLN A 636 0.48 -18.90 -1.09
CA GLN A 636 -0.90 -19.32 -1.34
C GLN A 636 -1.80 -19.02 -0.14
N ALA A 637 -2.98 -18.41 -0.38
CA ALA A 637 -3.99 -18.19 0.65
C ALA A 637 -4.34 -19.47 1.41
N GLY A 638 -4.44 -19.38 2.73
CA GLY A 638 -4.81 -20.48 3.61
C GLY A 638 -3.71 -21.52 3.87
N GLN A 639 -2.53 -21.39 3.25
CA GLN A 639 -1.38 -22.28 3.50
C GLN A 639 -0.39 -21.64 4.47
N PRO A 640 0.10 -22.37 5.50
CA PRO A 640 0.97 -21.78 6.50
C PRO A 640 2.34 -21.40 5.91
N VAL A 641 2.83 -20.25 6.38
CA VAL A 641 4.22 -19.79 6.21
C VAL A 641 4.89 -19.92 7.57
N THR A 642 5.89 -20.79 7.68
CA THR A 642 6.78 -20.80 8.85
C THR A 642 8.04 -20.01 8.51
N TYR A 643 8.51 -19.21 9.47
CA TYR A 643 9.73 -18.43 9.29
C TYR A 643 10.59 -18.49 10.55
N GLU A 644 11.90 -18.52 10.37
CA GLU A 644 12.91 -18.65 11.40
C GLU A 644 14.03 -17.63 11.17
N LEU A 645 14.54 -17.08 12.25
CA LEU A 645 15.69 -16.17 12.31
C LEU A 645 16.69 -16.71 13.32
N TYR A 646 17.96 -16.77 12.95
CA TYR A 646 19.06 -17.14 13.84
C TYR A 646 20.35 -16.44 13.43
N PRO A 647 21.22 -16.01 14.38
CA PRO A 647 22.43 -15.28 14.08
C PRO A 647 23.52 -16.21 13.53
N VAL A 648 24.45 -15.66 12.76
CA VAL A 648 25.61 -16.40 12.23
C VAL A 648 26.49 -16.93 13.37
N THR A 649 26.71 -16.11 14.38
CA THR A 649 27.35 -16.49 15.64
C THR A 649 26.30 -16.50 16.74
N SER A 650 26.22 -17.58 17.52
CA SER A 650 25.32 -17.66 18.67
C SER A 650 25.75 -16.67 19.76
N ASN A 651 25.34 -15.41 19.62
CA ASN A 651 25.53 -14.34 20.58
C ASN A 651 24.26 -14.17 21.41
N ASN A 652 24.29 -14.64 22.66
CA ASN A 652 23.11 -14.67 23.54
C ASN A 652 22.70 -13.29 24.10
N ALA A 653 23.38 -12.19 23.73
CA ALA A 653 23.17 -10.87 24.33
C ALA A 653 22.36 -9.88 23.46
N ASN A 654 22.41 -9.97 22.13
CA ASN A 654 21.79 -8.98 21.22
C ASN A 654 20.49 -9.53 20.63
N GLY A 655 19.36 -8.98 21.04
CA GLY A 655 18.04 -9.35 20.54
C GLY A 655 17.80 -8.93 19.08
N MET A 656 17.19 -9.81 18.30
CA MET A 656 16.79 -9.58 16.91
C MET A 656 15.30 -9.89 16.71
N GLN A 657 14.73 -9.33 15.66
CA GLN A 657 13.36 -9.59 15.23
C GLN A 657 13.32 -9.92 13.74
N VAL A 658 12.46 -10.87 13.37
CA VAL A 658 12.01 -11.10 11.99
C VAL A 658 10.50 -10.85 11.92
N GLY A 659 10.05 -10.21 10.84
CA GLY A 659 8.64 -9.98 10.59
C GLY A 659 8.25 -10.21 9.14
N LEU A 660 7.00 -10.60 8.95
CA LEU A 660 6.30 -10.65 7.67
C LEU A 660 5.47 -9.38 7.51
N TYR A 661 5.52 -8.80 6.31
CA TYR A 661 4.86 -7.55 5.96
C TYR A 661 4.15 -7.68 4.61
N ASP A 662 3.04 -6.97 4.43
CA ASP A 662 2.50 -6.77 3.10
C ASP A 662 3.37 -5.77 2.30
N LEU A 663 3.10 -5.62 1.01
CA LEU A 663 3.84 -4.70 0.13
C LEU A 663 3.55 -3.20 0.38
N ARG A 664 2.62 -2.88 1.29
CA ARG A 664 2.39 -1.50 1.77
C ARG A 664 3.14 -1.20 3.07
N GLY A 665 3.78 -2.19 3.67
CA GLY A 665 4.57 -2.06 4.89
C GLY A 665 3.81 -2.39 6.18
N ASN A 666 2.56 -2.87 6.10
CA ASN A 666 1.82 -3.29 7.28
C ASN A 666 2.37 -4.61 7.80
N ARG A 667 2.60 -4.69 9.12
CA ARG A 667 3.10 -5.90 9.77
C ARG A 667 2.00 -6.96 9.86
N LEU A 668 2.26 -8.14 9.29
CA LEU A 668 1.36 -9.30 9.30
C LEU A 668 1.65 -10.24 10.47
N SER A 669 2.94 -10.48 10.74
CA SER A 669 3.41 -11.34 11.82
C SER A 669 4.84 -10.98 12.19
N ALA A 670 5.27 -11.23 13.43
CA ALA A 670 6.67 -11.06 13.84
C ALA A 670 7.06 -11.99 14.99
N ALA A 671 8.36 -12.28 15.08
CA ALA A 671 8.96 -13.05 16.16
C ALA A 671 10.29 -12.41 16.56
N SER A 672 10.62 -12.44 17.85
CA SER A 672 11.85 -11.85 18.41
C SER A 672 12.54 -12.80 19.37
N GLY A 673 13.87 -12.74 19.43
CA GLY A 673 14.69 -13.58 20.31
C GLY A 673 16.16 -13.17 20.29
N THR A 674 16.94 -13.67 21.26
CA THR A 674 18.39 -13.43 21.37
C THR A 674 19.24 -14.56 20.78
N THR A 675 18.66 -15.74 20.52
CA THR A 675 19.37 -16.89 19.94
C THR A 675 18.70 -17.37 18.66
N SER A 676 17.41 -17.65 18.69
CA SER A 676 16.61 -17.87 17.49
C SER A 676 15.20 -17.36 17.74
N ALA A 677 14.53 -16.95 16.67
CA ALA A 677 13.14 -16.52 16.70
C ALA A 677 12.40 -17.20 15.56
N SER A 678 11.21 -17.75 15.85
CA SER A 678 10.38 -18.37 14.82
C SER A 678 8.93 -17.97 14.97
N GLY A 679 8.21 -18.02 13.87
CA GLY A 679 6.79 -17.73 13.84
C GLY A 679 6.08 -18.47 12.73
N THR A 680 4.75 -18.37 12.74
CA THR A 680 3.89 -18.93 11.69
C THR A 680 2.81 -17.92 11.35
N TYR A 681 2.52 -17.78 10.07
CA TYR A 681 1.49 -16.90 9.55
C TYR A 681 0.69 -17.64 8.49
N THR A 682 -0.64 -17.51 8.51
CA THR A 682 -1.50 -18.03 7.45
C THR A 682 -2.06 -16.85 6.66
N PRO A 683 -1.64 -16.66 5.40
CA PRO A 683 -2.08 -15.53 4.57
C PRO A 683 -3.56 -15.66 4.22
N ALA A 684 -4.29 -14.56 4.34
CA ALA A 684 -5.70 -14.49 3.93
C ALA A 684 -5.88 -14.40 2.41
N THR A 685 -4.85 -13.94 1.69
CA THR A 685 -4.85 -13.74 0.24
C THR A 685 -3.58 -14.30 -0.39
N THR A 686 -3.67 -14.82 -1.61
CA THR A 686 -2.52 -15.24 -2.40
C THR A 686 -1.77 -14.01 -2.89
N GLY A 687 -0.45 -13.97 -2.76
CA GLY A 687 0.33 -12.82 -3.20
C GLY A 687 1.73 -12.75 -2.59
N TRP A 688 2.39 -11.61 -2.81
CA TRP A 688 3.71 -11.34 -2.27
C TRP A 688 3.66 -10.93 -0.80
N VAL A 689 4.58 -11.47 -0.01
CA VAL A 689 4.85 -11.08 1.38
C VAL A 689 6.33 -10.76 1.52
N ALA A 690 6.66 -9.65 2.18
CA ALA A 690 8.04 -9.24 2.44
C ALA A 690 8.51 -9.75 3.81
N LEU A 691 9.73 -10.28 3.87
CA LEU A 691 10.41 -10.62 5.11
C LEU A 691 11.37 -9.49 5.48
N LYS A 692 11.34 -9.03 6.73
CA LYS A 692 12.24 -7.97 7.22
C LYS A 692 12.85 -8.35 8.56
N VAL A 693 14.08 -7.92 8.79
CA VAL A 693 14.78 -8.12 10.07
C VAL A 693 15.26 -6.80 10.67
N GLN A 694 15.36 -6.75 12.00
CA GLN A 694 15.89 -5.60 12.72
C GLN A 694 16.48 -6.03 14.07
N ASN A 695 17.34 -5.19 14.66
CA ASN A 695 17.65 -5.31 16.09
C ASN A 695 16.40 -4.94 16.92
N THR A 696 16.31 -5.48 18.13
CA THR A 696 15.25 -5.08 19.09
C THR A 696 15.63 -3.87 19.93
N SER A 697 16.89 -3.41 19.88
CA SER A 697 17.37 -2.21 20.57
C SER A 697 18.37 -1.43 19.71
N ALA A 698 18.31 -0.10 19.79
CA ALA A 698 19.26 0.82 19.16
C ALA A 698 20.65 0.81 19.80
N THR A 699 20.84 0.06 20.89
CA THR A 699 22.13 -0.06 21.58
C THR A 699 22.95 -1.27 21.12
N TYR A 700 22.37 -2.16 20.31
CA TYR A 700 23.03 -3.39 19.91
C TYR A 700 23.90 -3.17 18.68
N ALA A 701 25.13 -3.70 18.73
CA ALA A 701 25.95 -3.84 17.55
C ALA A 701 25.27 -4.80 16.56
N GLY A 702 25.39 -4.48 15.29
CA GLY A 702 24.85 -5.26 14.18
C GLY A 702 25.56 -6.60 14.07
N GLN A 703 24.84 -7.61 13.60
CA GLN A 703 25.36 -8.96 13.43
C GLN A 703 24.78 -9.59 12.16
N GLY A 704 25.54 -10.53 11.58
CA GLY A 704 25.04 -11.38 10.51
C GLY A 704 23.98 -12.35 11.05
N CYS A 705 22.97 -12.64 10.24
CA CYS A 705 21.94 -13.61 10.58
C CYS A 705 21.44 -14.36 9.34
N TYR A 706 20.72 -15.45 9.58
CA TYR A 706 20.01 -16.21 8.56
C TYR A 706 18.51 -16.10 8.82
N VAL A 707 17.76 -15.95 7.75
CA VAL A 707 16.30 -16.03 7.76
C VAL A 707 15.88 -17.18 6.88
N LYS A 708 15.09 -18.11 7.39
CA LYS A 708 14.57 -19.26 6.65
C LYS A 708 13.06 -19.19 6.61
N ALA A 709 12.45 -19.42 5.45
CA ALA A 709 11.01 -19.49 5.29
C ALA A 709 10.61 -20.81 4.63
N THR A 710 9.59 -21.48 5.15
CA THR A 710 8.96 -22.65 4.52
C THR A 710 7.49 -22.32 4.23
N TYR A 711 7.08 -22.48 2.98
CA TYR A 711 5.76 -22.06 2.50
C TYR A 711 5.33 -22.86 1.27
N THR A 712 4.08 -22.67 0.85
CA THR A 712 3.54 -23.20 -0.42
C THR A 712 3.10 -22.03 -1.30
N ALA A 713 3.55 -22.02 -2.55
CA ALA A 713 3.09 -21.08 -3.58
C ALA A 713 1.81 -21.61 -4.26
N PRO A 714 1.02 -20.75 -4.92
CA PRO A 714 -0.02 -21.21 -5.84
C PRO A 714 0.58 -22.10 -6.95
N ALA A 715 -0.09 -23.20 -7.27
CA ALA A 715 0.30 -24.05 -8.39
C ALA A 715 0.09 -23.37 -9.76
N VAL A 716 -0.86 -22.42 -9.86
CA VAL A 716 -1.16 -21.67 -11.09
C VAL A 716 -0.99 -20.19 -10.84
N VAL A 717 -0.25 -19.50 -11.71
CA VAL A 717 0.03 -18.06 -11.61
C VAL A 717 -0.25 -17.36 -12.95
N ASP A 718 -0.53 -16.06 -12.88
CA ASP A 718 -0.59 -15.15 -14.03
C ASP A 718 0.42 -14.02 -13.77
N THR A 719 1.65 -14.21 -14.22
CA THR A 719 2.77 -13.30 -13.95
C THR A 719 2.79 -12.10 -14.90
N ARG A 720 2.09 -12.20 -16.03
CA ARG A 720 1.90 -11.09 -16.98
C ARG A 720 0.95 -10.02 -16.45
N ASN A 721 -0.14 -10.42 -15.78
CA ASN A 721 -1.12 -9.49 -15.23
C ASN A 721 -1.02 -9.28 -13.72
N ALA A 722 -0.29 -10.13 -12.99
CA ALA A 722 -0.05 -9.92 -11.57
C ALA A 722 0.77 -8.65 -11.32
N ALA A 723 0.48 -8.00 -10.19
CA ALA A 723 1.32 -6.93 -9.69
C ALA A 723 2.78 -7.43 -9.56
N ALA A 724 3.71 -6.63 -10.09
CA ALA A 724 5.13 -6.85 -9.88
C ALA A 724 5.44 -6.92 -8.37
N PRO A 725 6.54 -7.57 -7.94
CA PRO A 725 6.98 -7.58 -6.54
C PRO A 725 7.46 -6.19 -6.05
N LEU A 726 6.88 -5.10 -6.54
CA LEU A 726 7.24 -3.72 -6.19
C LEU A 726 6.31 -3.23 -5.09
N ASN A 727 6.89 -2.48 -4.15
CA ASN A 727 6.08 -1.81 -3.15
C ASN A 727 5.28 -0.71 -3.86
N SER A 728 4.01 -0.56 -3.49
CA SER A 728 3.18 0.57 -3.95
C SER A 728 3.40 1.83 -3.10
N VAL A 729 4.33 1.78 -2.14
CA VAL A 729 4.60 2.78 -1.11
C VAL A 729 6.12 2.91 -0.93
N ALA A 730 6.62 4.14 -0.79
CA ALA A 730 7.98 4.43 -0.36
C ALA A 730 8.07 4.22 1.16
N ILE A 731 8.77 3.17 1.59
CA ILE A 731 8.92 2.81 3.00
C ILE A 731 10.30 3.23 3.47
N TRP A 732 10.36 4.07 4.50
CA TRP A 732 11.63 4.54 5.06
C TRP A 732 12.39 3.40 5.74
N THR A 733 13.66 3.24 5.38
CA THR A 733 14.59 2.27 5.96
C THR A 733 15.79 2.92 6.62
N GLY A 734 16.23 4.11 6.19
CA GLY A 734 17.45 4.75 6.70
C GLY A 734 18.71 3.88 6.53
N ASN A 735 18.74 3.05 5.47
CA ASN A 735 19.71 1.98 5.27
C ASN A 735 21.12 2.49 4.90
N ASP A 736 21.26 3.71 4.39
CA ASP A 736 22.56 4.33 4.08
C ASP A 736 23.19 5.03 5.30
N ASN A 737 22.70 4.74 6.50
CA ASN A 737 23.12 5.42 7.73
C ASN A 737 22.98 6.95 7.65
N SER A 738 21.97 7.44 6.92
CA SER A 738 21.70 8.86 6.70
C SER A 738 20.25 9.21 7.07
N THR A 739 20.02 10.48 7.39
CA THR A 739 18.66 11.03 7.61
C THR A 739 18.12 11.74 6.36
N ASP A 740 18.87 11.78 5.27
CA ASP A 740 18.49 12.47 4.03
C ASP A 740 17.36 11.73 3.29
N PRO A 741 16.14 12.30 3.20
CA PRO A 741 15.02 11.67 2.53
C PRO A 741 15.10 11.77 0.99
N THR A 742 16.05 12.53 0.44
CA THR A 742 16.28 12.61 -1.01
C THR A 742 17.18 11.49 -1.53
N ASP A 743 17.86 10.80 -0.61
CA ASP A 743 18.68 9.64 -0.92
C ASP A 743 17.81 8.37 -1.05
N CYS A 744 17.76 7.82 -2.26
CA CYS A 744 17.02 6.59 -2.58
C CYS A 744 17.41 5.41 -1.66
N ARG A 745 18.66 5.37 -1.18
CA ARG A 745 19.20 4.24 -0.41
C ARG A 745 18.56 4.13 0.97
N ASN A 746 17.91 5.21 1.42
CA ASN A 746 17.12 5.22 2.66
C ASN A 746 15.66 4.78 2.45
N TRP A 747 15.29 4.33 1.25
CA TRP A 747 13.95 3.87 0.91
C TRP A 747 13.99 2.42 0.40
N GLU A 748 13.02 1.60 0.83
CA GLU A 748 12.95 0.19 0.42
C GLU A 748 12.78 0.03 -1.11
N ASN A 749 13.62 -0.81 -1.74
CA ASN A 749 13.79 -0.95 -3.20
C ASN A 749 14.15 0.36 -3.94
N GLY A 750 14.74 1.36 -3.26
CA GLY A 750 15.16 2.60 -3.90
C GLY A 750 14.01 3.54 -4.31
N VAL A 751 12.78 3.30 -3.83
CA VAL A 751 11.59 4.07 -4.22
C VAL A 751 11.58 5.43 -3.52
N THR A 752 12.08 6.46 -4.20
CA THR A 752 12.07 7.83 -3.66
C THR A 752 10.65 8.43 -3.63
N PRO A 753 10.30 9.19 -2.58
CA PRO A 753 9.02 9.89 -2.52
C PRO A 753 8.87 10.93 -3.63
N THR A 754 7.68 10.95 -4.22
CA THR A 754 7.23 11.98 -5.16
C THR A 754 5.79 12.35 -4.83
N ALA A 755 5.25 13.39 -5.47
CA ALA A 755 3.84 13.77 -5.30
C ALA A 755 2.82 12.69 -5.74
N THR A 756 3.26 11.61 -6.38
CA THR A 756 2.44 10.45 -6.77
C THR A 756 2.76 9.17 -5.98
N THR A 757 3.68 9.25 -5.01
CA THR A 757 4.13 8.09 -4.23
C THR A 757 3.63 8.22 -2.80
N ASP A 758 2.89 7.21 -2.32
CA ASP A 758 2.54 7.10 -0.90
C ASP A 758 3.81 6.84 -0.07
N VAL A 759 3.89 7.40 1.13
CA VAL A 759 5.04 7.31 2.02
C VAL A 759 4.63 6.72 3.37
N LEU A 760 5.43 5.76 3.85
CA LEU A 760 5.35 5.21 5.20
C LEU A 760 6.67 5.44 5.93
N VAL A 761 6.61 6.08 7.09
CA VAL A 761 7.74 6.20 8.03
C VAL A 761 7.47 5.28 9.22
N PRO A 762 8.15 4.12 9.30
CA PRO A 762 7.85 3.12 10.31
C PRO A 762 8.29 3.49 11.72
N ALA A 763 7.58 2.95 12.71
CA ALA A 763 7.92 3.08 14.11
C ALA A 763 9.28 2.44 14.43
N GLY A 764 10.01 3.05 15.37
CA GLY A 764 11.26 2.52 15.88
C GLY A 764 12.43 2.63 14.90
N THR A 765 12.40 3.53 13.92
CA THR A 765 13.58 3.84 13.10
C THR A 765 14.49 4.81 13.85
N THR A 766 15.79 4.51 14.00
CA THR A 766 16.73 5.37 14.74
C THR A 766 17.24 6.55 13.91
N LEU A 767 17.45 6.34 12.61
CA LEU A 767 17.79 7.39 11.66
C LEU A 767 16.51 7.82 10.97
N THR A 768 15.88 8.84 11.51
CA THR A 768 14.58 9.34 11.06
C THR A 768 14.74 10.33 9.90
N PRO A 769 13.81 10.35 8.92
CA PRO A 769 13.94 11.25 7.78
C PRO A 769 13.93 12.73 8.22
N SER A 770 14.85 13.50 7.66
CA SER A 770 15.04 14.93 7.95
C SER A 770 15.19 15.72 6.65
N VAL A 771 14.17 16.51 6.31
CA VAL A 771 14.18 17.41 5.14
C VAL A 771 15.10 18.59 5.42
N GLY A 772 16.41 18.40 5.17
CA GLY A 772 17.46 19.40 5.46
C GLY A 772 17.71 20.41 4.34
N THR A 773 17.35 20.06 3.10
CA THR A 773 17.45 20.95 1.93
C THR A 773 16.25 20.74 0.99
N GLY A 774 15.88 21.77 0.24
CA GLY A 774 14.88 21.66 -0.83
C GLY A 774 13.46 21.28 -0.37
N VAL A 775 12.84 20.34 -1.10
CA VAL A 775 11.45 19.90 -0.90
C VAL A 775 11.39 18.38 -0.93
N LEU A 776 10.75 17.77 0.07
CA LEU A 776 10.30 16.38 -0.01
C LEU A 776 8.84 16.35 -0.43
N ALA A 777 8.52 15.69 -1.55
CA ALA A 777 7.15 15.57 -2.05
C ALA A 777 6.61 14.16 -1.84
N THR A 778 5.35 14.06 -1.47
CA THR A 778 4.64 12.81 -1.17
C THR A 778 3.20 12.89 -1.67
N HIS A 779 2.61 11.76 -2.05
CA HIS A 779 1.16 11.64 -2.20
C HIS A 779 0.53 11.53 -0.80
N ASP A 780 0.22 10.33 -0.31
CA ASP A 780 -0.17 10.11 1.08
C ASP A 780 1.08 10.01 1.98
N LEU A 781 1.06 10.60 3.18
CA LEU A 781 2.12 10.43 4.18
C LEU A 781 1.58 9.81 5.46
N THR A 782 2.12 8.66 5.84
CA THR A 782 1.86 7.99 7.11
C THR A 782 3.10 7.99 8.00
N ILE A 783 2.99 8.57 9.19
CA ILE A 783 4.00 8.52 10.26
C ILE A 783 3.46 7.61 11.36
N GLU A 784 4.07 6.43 11.55
CA GLU A 784 3.62 5.48 12.57
C GLU A 784 3.90 5.97 14.00
N ALA A 785 3.19 5.41 14.98
CA ALA A 785 3.40 5.73 16.38
C ALA A 785 4.84 5.48 16.83
N GLY A 786 5.51 6.51 17.35
CA GLY A 786 6.93 6.45 17.74
C GLY A 786 7.93 6.66 16.60
N ALA A 787 7.47 6.92 15.38
CA ALA A 787 8.33 7.43 14.30
C ALA A 787 8.46 8.96 14.37
N THR A 788 9.51 9.51 13.75
CA THR A 788 9.72 10.97 13.66
C THR A 788 9.99 11.38 12.22
N VAL A 789 9.49 12.54 11.82
CA VAL A 789 9.88 13.24 10.59
C VAL A 789 10.30 14.65 10.96
N THR A 790 11.49 15.09 10.52
CA THR A 790 11.98 16.45 10.76
C THR A 790 11.89 17.28 9.48
N VAL A 791 11.31 18.48 9.56
CA VAL A 791 11.29 19.45 8.45
C VAL A 791 12.15 20.65 8.84
N GLY A 792 13.33 20.77 8.23
CA GLY A 792 14.33 21.78 8.56
C GLY A 792 13.91 23.22 8.21
N ALA A 793 14.59 24.20 8.81
CA ALA A 793 14.35 25.61 8.52
C ALA A 793 14.56 25.91 7.02
N GLY A 794 13.62 26.64 6.42
CA GLY A 794 13.70 27.02 5.00
C GLY A 794 13.42 25.89 4.00
N THR A 795 13.02 24.70 4.46
CA THR A 795 12.64 23.57 3.60
C THR A 795 11.14 23.33 3.64
N SER A 796 10.65 22.45 2.76
CA SER A 796 9.22 22.10 2.70
C SER A 796 8.95 20.61 2.57
N LEU A 797 7.98 20.12 3.34
CA LEU A 797 7.32 18.83 3.14
C LEU A 797 6.01 19.09 2.37
N ARG A 798 5.93 18.62 1.13
CA ARG A 798 4.78 18.78 0.23
C ARG A 798 3.94 17.50 0.21
N VAL A 799 2.67 17.60 0.56
CA VAL A 799 1.72 16.49 0.60
C VAL A 799 0.63 16.74 -0.46
N ALA A 800 0.49 15.81 -1.41
CA ALA A 800 -0.51 15.86 -2.48
C ALA A 800 -1.74 14.96 -2.23
N GLY A 801 -1.66 14.05 -1.26
CA GLY A 801 -2.73 13.18 -0.78
C GLY A 801 -3.04 13.40 0.71
N ASN A 802 -3.38 12.36 1.45
CA ASN A 802 -3.74 12.43 2.87
C ASN A 802 -2.51 12.43 3.79
N PHE A 803 -2.64 13.07 4.95
CA PHE A 803 -1.61 13.09 5.98
C PHE A 803 -2.13 12.38 7.24
N SER A 804 -1.42 11.36 7.70
CA SER A 804 -1.75 10.60 8.91
C SER A 804 -0.53 10.54 9.82
N ASN A 805 -0.59 11.20 10.97
CA ASN A 805 0.54 11.27 11.90
C ASN A 805 0.18 10.74 13.30
N GLN A 806 0.69 9.56 13.62
CA GLN A 806 0.63 8.99 14.97
C GLN A 806 1.98 9.13 15.71
N GLY A 807 3.01 9.64 15.03
CA GLY A 807 4.35 9.86 15.56
C GLY A 807 4.62 11.32 15.86
N THR A 808 5.85 11.76 15.58
CA THR A 808 6.32 13.13 15.82
C THR A 808 6.68 13.81 14.51
N LEU A 809 6.09 14.97 14.25
CA LEU A 809 6.58 15.93 13.26
C LEU A 809 7.38 17.01 14.00
N SER A 810 8.62 17.28 13.61
CA SER A 810 9.50 18.25 14.27
C SER A 810 10.19 19.19 13.28
N GLY A 811 10.92 20.18 13.81
CA GLY A 811 11.64 21.17 13.02
C GLY A 811 10.86 22.47 12.79
N THR A 812 11.44 23.37 12.01
CA THR A 812 10.94 24.74 11.79
C THR A 812 10.63 25.04 10.31
N GLY A 813 10.51 23.99 9.49
CA GLY A 813 10.14 24.10 8.09
C GLY A 813 8.63 24.19 7.85
N GLN A 814 8.26 24.24 6.56
CA GLN A 814 6.87 24.34 6.12
C GLN A 814 6.29 22.98 5.73
N VAL A 815 5.07 22.69 6.14
CA VAL A 815 4.24 21.65 5.51
C VAL A 815 3.26 22.29 4.53
N LEU A 816 3.24 21.81 3.29
CA LEU A 816 2.40 22.32 2.19
C LEU A 816 1.43 21.24 1.73
N PHE A 817 0.13 21.54 1.78
CA PHE A 817 -0.92 20.71 1.17
C PHE A 817 -1.33 21.30 -0.19
N ASN A 818 -1.15 20.55 -1.27
CA ASN A 818 -1.45 21.02 -2.63
C ASN A 818 -1.91 19.92 -3.58
N GLY A 819 -2.68 18.98 -3.05
CA GLY A 819 -3.32 17.93 -3.83
C GLY A 819 -4.38 18.47 -4.80
N PRO A 820 -4.70 17.71 -5.88
CA PRO A 820 -5.79 18.05 -6.79
C PRO A 820 -7.18 17.62 -6.26
N ALA A 821 -7.21 16.71 -5.27
CA ALA A 821 -8.42 16.20 -4.63
C ALA A 821 -8.48 16.67 -3.16
N ALA A 822 -9.65 16.54 -2.53
CA ALA A 822 -9.81 16.84 -1.11
C ALA A 822 -8.83 16.02 -0.26
N GLN A 823 -8.12 16.68 0.66
CA GLN A 823 -7.12 16.04 1.52
C GLN A 823 -7.60 15.99 2.96
N THR A 824 -7.09 15.04 3.74
CA THR A 824 -7.36 14.94 5.18
C THR A 824 -6.07 15.01 6.00
N ILE A 825 -6.19 15.54 7.23
CA ILE A 825 -5.15 15.53 8.27
C ILE A 825 -5.67 14.72 9.45
N ALA A 826 -5.10 13.54 9.65
CA ALA A 826 -5.38 12.65 10.78
C ALA A 826 -4.20 12.62 11.76
N GLY A 827 -4.52 12.43 13.03
CA GLY A 827 -3.58 12.40 14.15
C GLY A 827 -3.16 13.79 14.62
N ALA A 828 -3.20 13.97 15.95
CA ALA A 828 -2.92 15.26 16.56
C ALA A 828 -1.51 15.73 16.23
N THR A 829 -1.39 16.84 15.49
CA THR A 829 -0.12 17.29 14.91
C THR A 829 0.16 18.74 15.24
N ALA A 830 1.40 19.01 15.69
CA ALA A 830 1.93 20.35 15.86
C ALA A 830 2.76 20.73 14.63
N PHE A 831 2.23 21.61 13.79
CA PHE A 831 2.94 22.17 12.65
C PHE A 831 3.72 23.42 13.08
N TYR A 832 4.93 23.61 12.57
CA TYR A 832 5.61 24.88 12.74
C TYR A 832 5.00 25.94 11.81
N SER A 833 5.15 25.72 10.51
CA SER A 833 4.52 26.51 9.44
C SER A 833 3.68 25.61 8.55
N LEU A 834 2.43 26.01 8.27
CA LEU A 834 1.45 25.26 7.49
C LEU A 834 0.93 26.12 6.33
N ARG A 835 1.01 25.60 5.10
CA ARG A 835 0.50 26.26 3.89
C ARG A 835 -0.54 25.39 3.19
N LEU A 836 -1.67 26.00 2.85
CA LEU A 836 -2.80 25.38 2.15
C LEU A 836 -2.86 25.96 0.74
N ALA A 837 -2.71 25.09 -0.25
CA ALA A 837 -2.78 25.41 -1.67
C ALA A 837 -3.60 24.34 -2.42
N ASN A 838 -4.63 23.79 -1.76
CA ASN A 838 -5.50 22.76 -2.32
C ASN A 838 -6.89 23.38 -2.62
N PRO A 839 -7.30 23.49 -3.90
CA PRO A 839 -8.60 24.06 -4.26
C PRO A 839 -9.81 23.19 -3.88
N ALA A 840 -9.61 21.93 -3.50
CA ALA A 840 -10.63 20.97 -3.09
C ALA A 840 -10.72 20.81 -1.56
N ASP A 841 -10.12 21.73 -0.81
CA ASP A 841 -10.09 21.80 0.65
C ASP A 841 -9.23 20.74 1.36
N VAL A 842 -8.83 21.08 2.58
CA VAL A 842 -8.11 20.18 3.50
C VAL A 842 -8.91 20.06 4.80
N THR A 843 -9.28 18.84 5.19
CA THR A 843 -10.15 18.57 6.34
C THR A 843 -9.40 17.97 7.53
N LEU A 844 -9.64 18.50 8.72
CA LEU A 844 -9.11 17.96 9.97
C LEU A 844 -9.96 16.78 10.45
N LEU A 845 -9.30 15.64 10.71
CA LEU A 845 -9.89 14.51 11.42
C LEU A 845 -9.52 14.51 12.91
N ASP A 846 -8.45 15.21 13.28
CA ASP A 846 -7.99 15.42 14.65
C ASP A 846 -7.56 16.87 14.88
N ALA A 847 -7.46 17.29 16.14
CA ALA A 847 -7.01 18.62 16.51
C ALA A 847 -5.54 18.86 16.13
N ILE A 848 -5.23 20.07 15.65
CA ILE A 848 -3.86 20.45 15.26
C ILE A 848 -3.43 21.76 15.93
N SER A 849 -2.13 22.01 15.97
CA SER A 849 -1.57 23.31 16.33
C SER A 849 -0.62 23.86 15.27
N VAL A 850 -0.51 25.19 15.16
CA VAL A 850 0.44 25.89 14.29
C VAL A 850 1.19 26.95 15.09
N SER A 851 2.53 26.94 15.08
CA SER A 851 3.32 27.84 15.95
C SER A 851 3.83 29.13 15.28
N ASP A 852 4.00 29.16 13.95
CA ASP A 852 4.67 30.26 13.22
C ASP A 852 3.81 30.89 12.11
N SER A 853 3.38 30.13 11.12
CA SER A 853 2.52 30.68 10.06
C SER A 853 1.49 29.70 9.54
N LEU A 854 0.26 30.19 9.34
CA LEU A 854 -0.81 29.54 8.59
C LEU A 854 -1.11 30.37 7.34
N THR A 855 -0.73 29.85 6.17
CA THR A 855 -0.87 30.56 4.90
C THR A 855 -1.93 29.88 4.04
N LEU A 856 -2.98 30.62 3.65
CA LEU A 856 -4.06 30.12 2.79
C LEU A 856 -3.88 30.71 1.39
N THR A 857 -3.80 29.85 0.36
CA THR A 857 -3.58 30.28 -1.03
C THR A 857 -4.51 29.63 -2.05
N ALA A 858 -5.16 28.52 -1.70
CA ALA A 858 -6.26 27.92 -2.45
C ALA A 858 -7.08 27.02 -1.51
N GLY A 859 -8.41 27.05 -1.69
CA GLY A 859 -9.39 26.32 -0.87
C GLY A 859 -9.39 26.70 0.61
N HIS A 860 -10.04 25.86 1.40
CA HIS A 860 -10.29 26.08 2.82
C HIS A 860 -9.53 25.08 3.70
N LEU A 861 -9.26 25.47 4.94
CA LEU A 861 -8.97 24.53 6.02
C LEU A 861 -10.27 24.22 6.75
N VAL A 862 -10.81 23.03 6.55
CA VAL A 862 -12.04 22.56 7.17
C VAL A 862 -11.73 21.98 8.55
N VAL A 863 -12.01 22.78 9.57
CA VAL A 863 -11.88 22.45 10.98
C VAL A 863 -13.02 21.53 11.44
N ASP A 864 -14.23 21.72 10.91
CA ASP A 864 -15.46 20.98 11.26
C ASP A 864 -15.68 20.86 12.78
N THR A 865 -15.41 19.68 13.37
CA THR A 865 -15.52 19.41 14.83
C THR A 865 -14.21 19.46 15.59
N GLN A 866 -13.08 19.70 14.91
CA GLN A 866 -11.75 19.66 15.51
C GLN A 866 -11.31 21.02 16.06
N ALA A 867 -10.25 21.05 16.85
CA ALA A 867 -9.64 22.29 17.31
C ALA A 867 -8.42 22.66 16.44
N LEU A 868 -8.35 23.93 16.03
CA LEU A 868 -7.13 24.53 15.48
C LEU A 868 -6.54 25.51 16.51
N MET A 869 -5.35 25.21 17.01
CA MET A 869 -4.67 26.02 18.02
C MET A 869 -3.48 26.78 17.41
N LEU A 870 -3.48 28.10 17.48
CA LEU A 870 -2.37 28.92 16.98
C LEU A 870 -1.52 29.43 18.15
N GLY A 871 -0.19 29.29 18.04
CA GLY A 871 0.76 29.80 19.03
C GLY A 871 0.83 31.34 19.05
N ALA A 872 1.51 31.90 20.05
CA ALA A 872 1.63 33.36 20.21
C ALA A 872 2.36 34.07 19.06
N ALA A 873 3.31 33.38 18.42
CA ALA A 873 4.01 33.88 17.24
C ALA A 873 3.25 33.59 15.92
N ALA A 874 2.20 32.76 15.96
CA ALA A 874 1.56 32.27 14.76
C ALA A 874 0.79 33.39 14.03
N THR A 875 1.08 33.57 12.75
CA THR A 875 0.39 34.51 11.86
C THR A 875 -0.58 33.76 10.93
N ILE A 876 -1.64 34.44 10.48
CA ILE A 876 -2.51 33.94 9.41
C ILE A 876 -2.41 34.91 8.24
N SER A 877 -2.18 34.39 7.03
CA SER A 877 -2.08 35.22 5.82
C SER A 877 -2.83 34.60 4.62
N GLY A 878 -3.18 35.44 3.65
CA GLY A 878 -3.92 35.04 2.45
C GLY A 878 -5.41 34.73 2.67
N ALA A 879 -5.94 35.06 3.85
CA ALA A 879 -7.34 34.78 4.16
C ALA A 879 -8.30 35.80 3.53
N ASP A 880 -9.33 35.31 2.84
CA ASP A 880 -10.40 36.07 2.20
C ASP A 880 -11.67 35.21 2.04
N ALA A 881 -12.66 35.66 1.28
CA ALA A 881 -13.91 34.93 1.07
C ALA A 881 -13.78 33.62 0.27
N GLY A 882 -12.66 33.40 -0.43
CA GLY A 882 -12.31 32.14 -1.09
C GLY A 882 -11.31 31.27 -0.31
N HIS A 883 -10.69 31.82 0.74
CA HIS A 883 -9.62 31.15 1.51
C HIS A 883 -9.80 31.41 3.01
N TYR A 884 -10.45 30.51 3.75
CA TYR A 884 -10.71 30.73 5.18
C TYR A 884 -10.83 29.42 5.97
N LEU A 885 -11.05 29.54 7.29
CA LEU A 885 -11.17 28.44 8.23
C LEU A 885 -12.64 28.05 8.38
N VAL A 886 -13.01 26.86 7.90
CA VAL A 886 -14.39 26.38 7.89
C VAL A 886 -14.67 25.56 9.14
N VAL A 887 -15.53 26.07 10.03
CA VAL A 887 -16.04 25.32 11.18
C VAL A 887 -17.41 24.71 10.87
N ARG A 888 -17.85 23.72 11.65
CA ARG A 888 -19.16 23.10 11.49
C ARG A 888 -20.28 24.14 11.59
N ASP A 889 -21.20 24.13 10.63
CA ASP A 889 -22.42 24.94 10.68
C ASP A 889 -23.46 24.32 11.62
N ALA A 890 -23.19 24.39 12.92
CA ALA A 890 -24.08 23.90 13.97
C ALA A 890 -23.99 24.82 15.19
N PRO A 891 -25.12 25.13 15.85
CA PRO A 891 -25.16 26.08 16.96
C PRO A 891 -24.38 25.64 18.19
N ALA A 892 -24.10 24.33 18.33
CA ALA A 892 -23.21 23.79 19.35
C ALA A 892 -22.23 22.78 18.73
N GLY A 893 -21.05 22.64 19.35
CA GLY A 893 -20.08 21.62 18.96
C GLY A 893 -18.63 21.96 19.34
N PRO A 894 -17.74 20.97 19.26
CA PRO A 894 -16.38 21.08 19.78
C PRO A 894 -15.39 21.82 18.85
N GLY A 895 -15.78 22.15 17.62
CA GLY A 895 -14.86 22.74 16.64
C GLY A 895 -14.64 24.25 16.81
N TYR A 896 -13.38 24.68 16.94
CA TYR A 896 -13.04 26.10 17.13
C TYR A 896 -11.62 26.44 16.64
N VAL A 897 -11.41 27.73 16.37
CA VAL A 897 -10.08 28.33 16.19
C VAL A 897 -9.69 29.02 17.50
N GLN A 898 -8.55 28.65 18.07
CA GLN A 898 -8.03 29.23 19.31
C GLN A 898 -6.71 29.94 19.04
N ARG A 899 -6.57 31.19 19.48
CA ARG A 899 -5.27 31.89 19.47
C ARG A 899 -5.16 32.97 20.56
N PRO A 900 -3.92 33.34 20.96
CA PRO A 900 -3.69 34.44 21.90
C PRO A 900 -4.22 35.79 21.39
N VAL A 901 -4.91 36.53 22.25
CA VAL A 901 -5.29 37.93 22.03
C VAL A 901 -4.68 38.79 23.16
N PRO A 902 -3.58 39.52 22.90
CA PRO A 902 -2.82 40.23 23.92
C PRO A 902 -3.53 41.49 24.43
N ALA A 903 -3.29 41.84 25.69
CA ALA A 903 -3.98 42.89 26.46
C ALA A 903 -3.89 44.34 25.93
N THR A 904 -2.93 44.64 25.03
CA THR A 904 -2.72 46.01 24.49
C THR A 904 -2.16 45.99 23.06
N GLY A 905 -2.61 45.03 22.23
CA GLY A 905 -2.12 44.84 20.85
C GLY A 905 -3.03 45.35 19.73
N THR A 906 -2.53 45.23 18.49
CA THR A 906 -3.32 45.34 17.25
C THR A 906 -4.44 44.29 17.25
N ALA A 907 -5.57 44.59 16.62
CA ALA A 907 -6.67 43.64 16.50
C ALA A 907 -6.19 42.33 15.84
N VAL A 908 -6.53 41.20 16.46
CA VAL A 908 -6.16 39.86 16.03
C VAL A 908 -7.31 39.27 15.21
N GLY A 909 -7.02 38.91 13.96
CA GLY A 909 -8.01 38.34 13.03
C GLY A 909 -8.23 36.83 13.20
N PHE A 910 -9.48 36.43 13.03
CA PHE A 910 -10.00 35.07 12.97
C PHE A 910 -10.80 34.94 11.67
N PRO A 911 -10.19 34.47 10.57
CA PRO A 911 -10.87 34.29 9.30
C PRO A 911 -11.72 33.00 9.33
N VAL A 912 -12.76 32.99 10.15
CA VAL A 912 -13.67 31.85 10.31
C VAL A 912 -14.88 31.97 9.39
N GLY A 913 -15.48 30.83 9.10
CA GLY A 913 -16.71 30.72 8.32
C GLY A 913 -17.33 29.34 8.44
N THR A 914 -18.42 29.14 7.72
CA THR A 914 -19.02 27.82 7.45
C THR A 914 -18.81 27.47 5.98
N ALA A 915 -19.09 26.25 5.54
CA ALA A 915 -18.84 25.82 4.15
C ALA A 915 -19.50 26.72 3.08
N SER A 916 -20.55 27.47 3.43
CA SER A 916 -21.27 28.36 2.53
C SER A 916 -21.09 29.86 2.83
N ARG A 917 -20.26 30.22 3.83
CA ARG A 917 -20.24 31.60 4.35
C ARG A 917 -18.94 31.96 5.04
N TYR A 918 -18.33 33.07 4.60
CA TYR A 918 -17.22 33.72 5.28
C TYR A 918 -17.75 34.73 6.31
N ALA A 919 -17.33 34.62 7.57
CA ALA A 919 -17.82 35.47 8.66
C ALA A 919 -16.68 35.79 9.65
N PRO A 920 -15.65 36.53 9.21
CA PRO A 920 -14.45 36.72 10.01
C PRO A 920 -14.68 37.66 11.20
N VAL A 921 -13.83 37.53 12.22
CA VAL A 921 -13.85 38.36 13.42
C VAL A 921 -12.45 38.94 13.66
N ALA A 922 -12.36 40.21 14.06
CA ALA A 922 -11.12 40.79 14.58
C ALA A 922 -11.32 41.23 16.04
N LEU A 923 -10.44 40.78 16.92
CA LEU A 923 -10.53 41.00 18.37
C LEU A 923 -9.38 41.87 18.86
N ARG A 924 -9.69 42.98 19.53
CA ARG A 924 -8.71 43.78 20.27
C ARG A 924 -9.01 43.65 21.75
N ASN A 925 -8.05 43.17 22.54
CA ASN A 925 -8.23 43.03 23.97
C ASN A 925 -7.68 44.27 24.69
N ALA A 926 -8.47 44.79 25.63
CA ALA A 926 -8.14 45.91 26.51
C ALA A 926 -8.13 45.48 28.00
N GLY A 927 -8.42 44.20 28.28
CA GLY A 927 -8.39 43.58 29.61
C GLY A 927 -7.22 42.60 29.75
N THR A 928 -7.42 41.53 30.53
CA THR A 928 -6.39 40.50 30.73
C THR A 928 -6.12 39.72 29.45
N ALA A 929 -4.84 39.53 29.09
CA ALA A 929 -4.45 38.71 27.94
C ALA A 929 -5.02 37.29 28.07
N SER A 930 -5.54 36.75 26.98
CA SER A 930 -6.20 35.44 26.97
C SER A 930 -6.04 34.77 25.62
N ASP A 931 -5.95 33.44 25.62
CA ASP A 931 -6.35 32.66 24.45
C ASP A 931 -7.86 32.81 24.27
N VAL A 932 -8.29 33.03 23.04
CA VAL A 932 -9.70 33.18 22.71
C VAL A 932 -10.09 32.12 21.69
N ARG A 933 -11.17 31.39 21.98
CA ARG A 933 -11.82 30.45 21.05
C ARG A 933 -12.88 31.19 20.25
N VAL A 934 -12.89 30.99 18.94
CA VAL A 934 -13.86 31.57 18.03
C VAL A 934 -14.41 30.50 17.09
N ARG A 935 -15.73 30.49 16.93
CA ARG A 935 -16.43 29.76 15.87
C ARG A 935 -17.67 30.53 15.40
N THR A 936 -18.25 30.12 14.28
CA THR A 936 -19.45 30.72 13.69
C THR A 936 -20.42 29.64 13.18
N PHE A 937 -21.71 29.98 13.11
CA PHE A 937 -22.79 29.13 12.57
C PHE A 937 -23.95 30.02 12.05
N SER A 938 -24.88 29.44 11.29
CA SER A 938 -25.90 30.15 10.51
C SER A 938 -27.19 30.40 11.28
N SER A 939 -27.54 29.49 12.18
CA SER A 939 -28.77 29.59 12.95
C SER A 939 -28.71 30.74 13.96
N LEU A 940 -29.81 31.46 14.08
CA LEU A 940 -30.06 32.41 15.16
C LEU A 940 -31.15 31.82 16.06
N LEU A 941 -30.78 31.45 17.28
CA LEU A 941 -31.68 30.78 18.22
C LEU A 941 -32.01 31.68 19.41
N ASP A 942 -33.16 31.47 20.03
CA ASP A 942 -33.60 32.20 21.22
C ASP A 942 -32.59 32.06 22.37
N HIS A 943 -32.02 30.88 22.63
CA HIS A 943 -31.01 30.65 23.66
C HIS A 943 -29.57 30.60 23.10
N GLY A 944 -29.31 31.33 22.02
CA GLY A 944 -27.99 31.49 21.39
C GLY A 944 -27.50 30.23 20.65
N THR A 945 -27.15 29.17 21.38
CA THR A 945 -26.68 27.88 20.85
C THR A 945 -27.72 26.76 20.92
N SER A 946 -28.90 27.03 21.48
CA SER A 946 -29.99 26.06 21.62
C SER A 946 -31.36 26.73 21.57
N GLY A 947 -32.42 25.91 21.54
CA GLY A 947 -33.81 26.37 21.53
C GLY A 947 -34.39 26.62 20.14
N ALA A 948 -35.47 27.39 20.07
CA ALA A 948 -36.22 27.65 18.84
C ALA A 948 -35.55 28.75 17.98
N PRO A 949 -35.82 28.80 16.67
CA PRO A 949 -35.42 29.95 15.85
C PRO A 949 -35.90 31.27 16.47
N TYR A 950 -35.00 32.25 16.55
CA TYR A 950 -35.31 33.53 17.16
C TYR A 950 -36.43 34.25 16.38
N ALA A 951 -37.48 34.70 17.08
CA ALA A 951 -38.69 35.23 16.46
C ALA A 951 -38.41 36.43 15.53
N ASP A 952 -37.44 37.27 15.87
CA ASP A 952 -37.08 38.46 15.09
C ASP A 952 -35.90 38.25 14.14
N ALA A 953 -35.55 36.99 13.80
CA ALA A 953 -34.40 36.67 12.95
C ALA A 953 -34.41 37.39 11.59
N ALA A 954 -35.59 37.80 11.09
CA ALA A 954 -35.71 38.59 9.86
C ALA A 954 -34.95 39.94 9.90
N HIS A 955 -34.68 40.49 11.09
CA HIS A 955 -33.93 41.73 11.31
C HIS A 955 -32.44 41.52 11.58
N PHE A 956 -31.94 40.28 11.43
CA PHE A 956 -30.56 39.88 11.71
C PHE A 956 -29.85 39.37 10.46
N VAL A 957 -28.54 39.24 10.55
CA VAL A 957 -27.74 38.48 9.57
C VAL A 957 -27.74 37.00 9.96
N ASN A 958 -27.68 36.10 8.98
CA ASN A 958 -27.57 34.64 9.20
C ASN A 958 -26.14 34.23 9.58
N SER A 959 -25.56 34.91 10.56
CA SER A 959 -24.27 34.62 11.16
C SER A 959 -24.37 34.87 12.66
N SER A 960 -24.07 33.82 13.42
CA SER A 960 -23.83 33.85 14.85
C SER A 960 -22.35 33.55 15.10
N TRP A 961 -21.77 34.16 16.12
CA TRP A 961 -20.38 33.92 16.56
C TRP A 961 -20.38 33.48 18.00
N GLU A 962 -19.68 32.40 18.30
CA GLU A 962 -19.37 32.02 19.67
C GLU A 962 -17.92 32.41 19.94
N ILE A 963 -17.73 33.31 20.92
CA ILE A 963 -16.43 33.86 21.28
C ILE A 963 -16.23 33.60 22.77
N SER A 964 -15.12 32.97 23.15
CA SER A 964 -14.88 32.57 24.54
C SER A 964 -13.41 32.72 24.92
N PRO A 965 -13.04 33.78 25.67
CA PRO A 965 -11.74 33.87 26.32
C PRO A 965 -11.57 32.77 27.38
N LEU A 966 -10.38 32.18 27.46
CA LEU A 966 -10.05 31.14 28.44
C LEU A 966 -9.60 31.70 29.81
N VAL A 967 -9.30 33.00 29.88
CA VAL A 967 -8.89 33.69 31.11
C VAL A 967 -9.95 34.73 31.49
N ALA A 968 -10.36 34.72 32.75
CA ALA A 968 -11.29 35.71 33.29
C ALA A 968 -10.68 37.13 33.27
N GLY A 969 -11.54 38.15 33.07
CA GLY A 969 -11.12 39.56 33.02
C GLY A 969 -10.65 40.05 31.65
N ALA A 970 -10.81 39.26 30.59
CA ALA A 970 -10.69 39.75 29.22
C ALA A 970 -11.77 40.81 28.92
N VAL A 971 -11.39 41.86 28.20
CA VAL A 971 -12.32 42.91 27.74
C VAL A 971 -12.03 43.14 26.27
N LEU A 972 -12.96 42.78 25.38
CA LEU A 972 -12.71 42.77 23.94
C LEU A 972 -13.49 43.86 23.21
N ASP A 973 -12.81 44.56 22.30
CA ASP A 973 -13.49 45.18 21.16
C ASP A 973 -13.56 44.13 20.04
N MET A 974 -14.77 43.81 19.62
CA MET A 974 -15.04 42.74 18.67
C MET A 974 -15.55 43.35 17.36
N THR A 975 -14.76 43.24 16.31
CA THR A 975 -15.16 43.62 14.95
C THR A 975 -15.68 42.39 14.23
N LEU A 976 -17.00 42.26 14.14
CA LEU A 976 -17.66 41.17 13.43
C LEU A 976 -17.88 41.59 11.98
N GLN A 977 -17.66 40.68 11.03
CA GLN A 977 -17.84 40.96 9.61
C GLN A 977 -18.74 39.93 8.94
N TRP A 978 -19.59 40.36 8.02
CA TRP A 978 -20.56 39.51 7.32
C TRP A 978 -20.69 39.92 5.85
N ASN A 979 -21.11 38.99 4.99
CA ASN A 979 -21.37 39.30 3.60
C ASN A 979 -22.82 39.76 3.37
N GLY A 980 -23.05 40.59 2.34
CA GLY A 980 -24.40 41.09 2.02
C GLY A 980 -25.42 39.98 1.74
N ALA A 981 -24.96 38.86 1.18
CA ALA A 981 -25.76 37.66 0.96
C ALA A 981 -26.30 37.01 2.25
N ASN A 982 -25.81 37.41 3.42
CA ASN A 982 -26.24 36.86 4.70
C ASN A 982 -27.28 37.74 5.41
N GLU A 983 -27.65 38.88 4.84
CA GLU A 983 -28.64 39.79 5.42
C GLU A 983 -30.06 39.27 5.18
N ASN A 984 -30.85 39.11 6.26
CA ASN A 984 -32.25 38.73 6.10
C ASN A 984 -33.10 39.91 5.58
N SER A 985 -34.29 39.58 5.10
CA SER A 985 -35.16 40.49 4.33
C SER A 985 -35.53 41.80 5.03
N SER A 986 -35.48 41.85 6.36
CA SER A 986 -35.83 43.03 7.15
C SER A 986 -34.61 43.66 7.86
N PHE A 987 -33.39 43.21 7.54
CA PHE A 987 -32.16 43.75 8.08
C PHE A 987 -31.87 45.15 7.50
N GLN A 988 -31.59 46.11 8.38
CA GLN A 988 -31.25 47.47 7.99
C GLN A 988 -29.83 47.82 8.48
N ARG A 989 -28.87 47.79 7.55
CA ARG A 989 -27.45 48.05 7.84
C ARG A 989 -27.18 49.39 8.55
N ALA A 990 -27.94 50.43 8.20
CA ALA A 990 -27.83 51.76 8.82
C ALA A 990 -28.23 51.79 10.31
N ARG A 991 -28.92 50.74 10.79
CA ARG A 991 -29.37 50.57 12.19
C ARG A 991 -28.79 49.31 12.83
N ALA A 992 -27.73 48.77 12.26
CA ALA A 992 -27.12 47.55 12.74
C ALA A 992 -26.42 47.77 14.09
N SER A 993 -26.41 46.74 14.93
CA SER A 993 -25.63 46.66 16.16
C SER A 993 -25.24 45.21 16.40
N VAL A 994 -24.18 44.97 17.17
CA VAL A 994 -23.88 43.63 17.68
C VAL A 994 -24.85 43.33 18.82
N TYR A 995 -25.46 42.16 18.81
CA TYR A 995 -26.29 41.63 19.89
C TYR A 995 -25.57 40.50 20.60
N HIS A 996 -25.75 40.39 21.91
CA HIS A 996 -25.19 39.35 22.76
C HIS A 996 -26.32 38.55 23.41
N ASN A 997 -26.16 37.23 23.44
CA ASN A 997 -27.03 36.29 24.13
C ASN A 997 -26.17 35.49 25.11
N ASP A 998 -26.56 35.44 26.39
CA ASP A 998 -25.81 34.76 27.45
C ASP A 998 -25.96 33.23 27.43
N ASN A 999 -26.65 32.68 26.41
CA ASN A 999 -27.00 31.28 26.25
C ASN A 999 -27.81 30.72 27.45
N SER A 1000 -28.44 31.59 28.24
CA SER A 1000 -29.31 31.21 29.34
C SER A 1000 -30.71 30.86 28.83
N SER A 1001 -31.51 30.17 29.65
CA SER A 1001 -32.92 29.84 29.38
C SER A 1001 -33.85 31.07 29.27
N THR A 1002 -33.35 32.29 29.47
CA THR A 1002 -34.15 33.53 29.33
C THR A 1002 -34.20 34.05 27.89
N GLY A 1003 -33.27 33.61 27.05
CA GLY A 1003 -33.31 33.76 25.59
C GLY A 1003 -33.28 35.19 25.04
N THR A 1004 -32.72 36.15 25.78
CA THR A 1004 -32.76 37.57 25.40
C THR A 1004 -31.51 37.99 24.62
N TRP A 1005 -31.69 38.53 23.42
CA TRP A 1005 -30.63 39.17 22.64
C TRP A 1005 -30.54 40.66 22.99
N THR A 1006 -29.40 41.07 23.56
CA THR A 1006 -29.19 42.46 24.02
C THR A 1006 -28.22 43.20 23.10
N ALA A 1007 -28.63 44.36 22.59
CA ALA A 1007 -27.76 45.20 21.75
C ALA A 1007 -26.59 45.78 22.58
N LEU A 1008 -25.38 45.69 22.03
CA LEU A 1008 -24.16 46.21 22.63
C LEU A 1008 -23.79 47.59 22.03
N PRO A 1009 -23.14 48.47 22.81
CA PRO A 1009 -22.54 49.70 22.29
C PRO A 1009 -21.51 49.40 21.21
N GLY A 1010 -21.50 50.17 20.13
CA GLY A 1010 -20.60 49.94 19.02
C GLY A 1010 -20.56 51.04 17.97
N THR A 1011 -19.83 50.79 16.89
CA THR A 1011 -19.70 51.69 15.74
C THR A 1011 -20.81 51.45 14.70
N PRO A 1012 -21.06 52.40 13.77
CA PRO A 1012 -21.91 52.13 12.61
C PRO A 1012 -21.29 51.08 11.66
N ALA A 1013 -22.11 50.36 10.92
CA ALA A 1013 -21.66 49.43 9.89
C ALA A 1013 -20.86 50.14 8.78
N THR A 1014 -19.71 49.56 8.41
CA THR A 1014 -18.82 50.06 7.34
C THR A 1014 -18.39 48.91 6.41
N GLY A 1015 -17.61 49.19 5.35
CA GLY A 1015 -17.11 48.18 4.41
C GLY A 1015 -17.96 48.02 3.15
N THR A 1016 -17.48 47.19 2.22
CA THR A 1016 -18.06 47.00 0.88
C THR A 1016 -18.22 45.52 0.50
N ASP A 1017 -18.57 44.68 1.49
CA ASP A 1017 -18.73 43.22 1.39
C ASP A 1017 -17.37 42.45 1.46
N PRO A 1018 -16.94 41.96 2.64
CA PRO A 1018 -17.72 41.90 3.88
C PRO A 1018 -17.93 43.30 4.50
N TYR A 1019 -19.12 43.50 5.06
CA TYR A 1019 -19.44 44.62 5.94
C TYR A 1019 -18.91 44.32 7.35
N GLN A 1020 -18.62 45.36 8.13
CA GLN A 1020 -18.07 45.20 9.47
C GLN A 1020 -18.70 46.16 10.48
N LEU A 1021 -18.80 45.72 11.73
CA LEU A 1021 -19.27 46.51 12.87
C LEU A 1021 -18.49 46.13 14.13
N THR A 1022 -18.10 47.11 14.94
CA THR A 1022 -17.31 46.87 16.16
C THR A 1022 -18.16 47.10 17.41
N ALA A 1023 -18.31 46.09 18.26
CA ALA A 1023 -18.77 46.24 19.63
C ALA A 1023 -17.58 46.58 20.54
N THR A 1024 -17.70 47.57 21.43
CA THR A 1024 -16.57 48.02 22.27
C THR A 1024 -16.75 47.67 23.74
N GLY A 1025 -15.64 47.32 24.42
CA GLY A 1025 -15.63 47.08 25.86
C GLY A 1025 -16.41 45.85 26.35
N VAL A 1026 -16.51 44.80 25.52
CA VAL A 1026 -17.29 43.60 25.85
C VAL A 1026 -16.58 42.77 26.92
N SER A 1027 -17.25 42.48 28.02
CA SER A 1027 -16.72 41.73 29.17
C SER A 1027 -17.52 40.46 29.54
N SER A 1028 -18.58 40.18 28.78
CA SER A 1028 -19.40 38.96 28.88
C SER A 1028 -19.39 38.23 27.54
N PHE A 1029 -19.18 36.91 27.56
CA PHE A 1029 -18.80 36.14 26.37
C PHE A 1029 -19.61 34.85 26.25
N SER A 1030 -20.27 34.69 25.11
CA SER A 1030 -21.04 33.52 24.71
C SER A 1030 -21.36 33.66 23.23
N THR A 1031 -22.64 33.79 22.85
CA THR A 1031 -23.06 33.91 21.44
C THR A 1031 -23.40 35.35 21.08
N PHE A 1032 -22.92 35.77 19.91
CA PHE A 1032 -23.10 37.11 19.34
C PHE A 1032 -23.72 37.01 17.95
N ALA A 1033 -24.47 38.03 17.55
CA ALA A 1033 -25.07 38.14 16.22
C ALA A 1033 -25.14 39.62 15.81
N ILE A 1034 -25.47 39.91 14.55
CA ILE A 1034 -25.66 41.28 14.07
C ILE A 1034 -27.13 41.45 13.72
N GLY A 1035 -27.77 42.41 14.39
CA GLY A 1035 -29.20 42.72 14.25
C GLY A 1035 -29.43 44.19 13.99
N SER A 1036 -30.62 44.55 13.55
CA SER A 1036 -31.05 45.95 13.35
C SER A 1036 -32.36 46.22 14.06
N THR A 1037 -32.55 47.44 14.58
CA THR A 1037 -33.77 47.80 15.30
C THR A 1037 -34.94 48.06 14.34
N ALA A 1038 -36.07 47.38 14.56
CA ALA A 1038 -37.33 47.69 13.89
C ALA A 1038 -37.87 49.06 14.39
N PRO A 1039 -38.32 49.98 13.51
CA PRO A 1039 -38.94 51.23 13.96
C PRO A 1039 -40.27 50.95 14.69
N LEU A 1040 -40.41 51.46 15.92
CA LEU A 1040 -41.63 51.34 16.73
C LEU A 1040 -42.75 52.28 16.21
N PRO A 1041 -44.01 51.82 16.03
CA PRO A 1041 -45.14 52.63 15.56
C PRO A 1041 -45.77 53.53 16.65
N VAL A 1042 -46.39 54.64 16.21
CA VAL A 1042 -47.13 55.63 17.05
C VAL A 1042 -48.23 55.00 17.90
N THR A 1043 -48.36 55.45 19.16
CA THR A 1043 -49.38 55.00 20.13
C THR A 1043 -50.28 56.18 20.57
N LEU A 1044 -51.60 56.04 20.40
CA LEU A 1044 -52.62 57.01 20.82
C LEU A 1044 -52.89 56.88 22.33
N LEU A 1045 -52.84 57.97 23.10
CA LEU A 1045 -53.11 57.95 24.55
C LEU A 1045 -54.61 58.07 24.86
N SER A 1046 -55.32 58.94 24.14
CA SER A 1046 -56.76 59.14 24.33
C SER A 1046 -57.42 59.74 23.09
N PHE A 1047 -58.71 59.46 22.92
CA PHE A 1047 -59.56 60.08 21.90
C PHE A 1047 -60.99 60.20 22.43
N GLY A 1048 -61.60 61.37 22.26
CA GLY A 1048 -62.97 61.63 22.69
C GLY A 1048 -63.63 62.78 21.94
N ALA A 1049 -64.96 62.85 22.01
CA ALA A 1049 -65.75 63.94 21.47
C ALA A 1049 -66.83 64.34 22.49
N GLN A 1050 -67.06 65.63 22.67
CA GLN A 1050 -68.02 66.16 23.64
C GLN A 1050 -68.82 67.32 23.05
N ARG A 1051 -70.13 67.31 23.26
CA ARG A 1051 -71.01 68.44 22.89
C ARG A 1051 -70.74 69.62 23.83
N VAL A 1052 -70.31 70.74 23.25
CA VAL A 1052 -69.95 71.97 23.98
C VAL A 1052 -70.98 73.10 23.81
N SER A 1053 -71.94 72.95 22.90
CA SER A 1053 -73.16 73.78 22.84
C SER A 1053 -74.29 73.04 22.09
N ALA A 1054 -75.46 73.67 21.96
CA ALA A 1054 -76.64 73.08 21.29
C ALA A 1054 -76.34 72.48 19.91
N SER A 1055 -75.37 73.01 19.16
CA SER A 1055 -74.99 72.54 17.83
C SER A 1055 -73.49 72.33 17.61
N VAL A 1056 -72.66 72.38 18.67
CA VAL A 1056 -71.19 72.31 18.54
C VAL A 1056 -70.63 71.13 19.32
N VAL A 1057 -69.77 70.33 18.68
CA VAL A 1057 -69.01 69.24 19.31
C VAL A 1057 -67.52 69.54 19.23
N ALA A 1058 -66.81 69.41 20.36
CA ALA A 1058 -65.36 69.46 20.43
C ALA A 1058 -64.81 68.02 20.46
N VAL A 1059 -63.94 67.70 19.50
CA VAL A 1059 -63.21 66.44 19.39
C VAL A 1059 -61.79 66.67 19.89
N SER A 1060 -61.28 65.81 20.77
CA SER A 1060 -59.95 65.97 21.36
C SER A 1060 -59.22 64.64 21.47
N TRP A 1061 -57.90 64.65 21.24
CA TRP A 1061 -57.04 63.48 21.42
C TRP A 1061 -55.66 63.83 21.92
N ALA A 1062 -55.00 62.83 22.50
CA ALA A 1062 -53.62 62.91 22.93
C ALA A 1062 -52.80 61.75 22.36
N THR A 1063 -51.55 62.02 21.99
CA THR A 1063 -50.60 61.05 21.43
C THR A 1063 -49.45 60.82 22.40
N ALA A 1064 -48.97 59.58 22.53
CA ALA A 1064 -47.80 59.28 23.34
C ALA A 1064 -46.53 59.74 22.62
N SER A 1065 -46.43 59.42 21.33
CA SER A 1065 -45.30 59.67 20.43
C SER A 1065 -45.83 59.83 19.01
N GLU A 1066 -45.36 60.82 18.26
CA GLU A 1066 -45.76 61.05 16.86
C GLU A 1066 -44.68 60.68 15.84
N ALA A 1067 -43.78 59.76 16.19
CA ALA A 1067 -42.74 59.29 15.29
C ALA A 1067 -43.35 58.68 14.00
N GLN A 1068 -43.21 59.40 12.88
CA GLN A 1068 -43.76 59.10 11.55
C GLN A 1068 -45.24 59.46 11.30
N CYS A 1069 -45.93 60.17 12.19
CA CYS A 1069 -47.23 60.72 11.83
C CYS A 1069 -47.09 61.92 10.89
N ASP A 1070 -47.81 61.91 9.77
CA ASP A 1070 -47.93 63.06 8.87
C ASP A 1070 -49.11 63.97 9.28
N HIS A 1071 -50.30 63.40 9.42
CA HIS A 1071 -51.49 64.14 9.83
C HIS A 1071 -52.59 63.25 10.44
N PHE A 1072 -53.53 63.88 11.13
CA PHE A 1072 -54.81 63.30 11.56
C PHE A 1072 -55.96 63.87 10.72
N ASP A 1073 -56.73 62.99 10.09
CA ASP A 1073 -58.05 63.32 9.56
C ASP A 1073 -59.11 63.10 10.65
N VAL A 1074 -59.86 64.14 11.00
CA VAL A 1074 -61.02 64.04 11.90
C VAL A 1074 -62.25 63.71 11.07
N GLU A 1075 -62.90 62.59 11.37
CA GLU A 1075 -64.06 62.11 10.60
C GLU A 1075 -65.31 62.02 11.47
N ARG A 1076 -66.48 62.32 10.87
CA ARG A 1076 -67.80 62.23 11.50
C ARG A 1076 -68.74 61.34 10.73
N SER A 1077 -69.56 60.59 11.45
CA SER A 1077 -70.67 59.80 10.93
C SER A 1077 -71.96 60.09 11.69
N ALA A 1078 -73.10 60.07 11.00
CA ALA A 1078 -74.42 60.13 11.62
C ALA A 1078 -74.94 58.73 12.01
N ASP A 1079 -74.42 57.66 11.37
CA ASP A 1079 -74.92 56.28 11.50
C ASP A 1079 -73.86 55.29 12.06
N GLY A 1080 -72.64 55.75 12.28
CA GLY A 1080 -71.50 54.95 12.74
C GLY A 1080 -70.87 54.05 11.66
N ARG A 1081 -71.28 54.16 10.39
CA ARG A 1081 -70.81 53.33 9.27
C ARG A 1081 -70.14 54.15 8.17
N GLN A 1082 -70.78 55.23 7.72
CA GLN A 1082 -70.21 56.13 6.70
C GLN A 1082 -69.62 57.37 7.37
N PHE A 1083 -68.29 57.48 7.31
CA PHE A 1083 -67.53 58.57 7.92
C PHE A 1083 -67.13 59.60 6.86
N LEU A 1084 -67.51 60.85 7.09
CA LEU A 1084 -67.11 62.01 6.31
C LEU A 1084 -65.94 62.71 6.99
N ARG A 1085 -64.86 62.97 6.26
CA ARG A 1085 -63.75 63.79 6.75
C ARG A 1085 -64.20 65.24 6.94
N LEU A 1086 -64.04 65.75 8.16
CA LEU A 1086 -64.38 67.12 8.54
C LEU A 1086 -63.19 68.07 8.42
N GLY A 1087 -61.98 67.58 8.66
CA GLY A 1087 -60.77 68.38 8.59
C GLY A 1087 -59.52 67.55 8.82
N THR A 1088 -58.37 68.12 8.47
CA THR A 1088 -57.05 67.50 8.60
C THR A 1088 -56.18 68.39 9.47
N LEU A 1089 -55.49 67.82 10.46
CA LEU A 1089 -54.51 68.51 11.29
C LEU A 1089 -53.15 67.83 11.10
N ALA A 1090 -52.14 68.60 10.71
CA ALA A 1090 -50.78 68.09 10.62
C ALA A 1090 -50.28 67.65 12.00
N CYS A 1091 -49.54 66.55 12.02
CA CYS A 1091 -48.81 66.13 13.21
C CYS A 1091 -47.65 67.09 13.48
N THR A 1092 -47.33 67.30 14.75
CA THR A 1092 -46.30 68.26 15.18
C THR A 1092 -44.97 67.58 15.53
N GLY A 1093 -44.95 66.23 15.56
CA GLY A 1093 -43.72 65.43 15.59
C GLY A 1093 -43.11 65.26 16.99
N GLY A 1094 -43.85 65.56 18.05
CA GLY A 1094 -43.39 65.49 19.44
C GLY A 1094 -43.87 64.27 20.22
N GLN A 1095 -43.43 64.16 21.48
CA GLN A 1095 -44.01 63.26 22.48
C GLN A 1095 -45.15 63.99 23.23
N GLY A 1096 -46.21 63.28 23.62
CA GLY A 1096 -47.23 63.81 24.53
C GLY A 1096 -48.10 64.95 23.98
N GLN A 1097 -48.41 64.97 22.67
CA GLN A 1097 -49.14 66.09 22.07
C GLN A 1097 -50.65 65.98 22.28
N THR A 1098 -51.33 67.12 22.32
CA THR A 1098 -52.80 67.19 22.44
C THR A 1098 -53.39 68.06 21.34
N TYR A 1099 -54.52 67.61 20.79
CA TYR A 1099 -55.19 68.27 19.69
C TYR A 1099 -56.66 68.45 20.00
N THR A 1100 -57.25 69.50 19.43
CA THR A 1100 -58.68 69.73 19.48
C THR A 1100 -59.20 70.16 18.11
N PHE A 1101 -60.40 69.72 17.77
CA PHE A 1101 -61.11 70.08 16.55
C PHE A 1101 -62.57 70.40 16.88
N ARG A 1102 -63.13 71.46 16.28
CA ARG A 1102 -64.51 71.91 16.53
C ARG A 1102 -65.38 71.66 15.32
N ASP A 1103 -66.48 70.94 15.54
CA ASP A 1103 -67.53 70.73 14.54
C ASP A 1103 -68.78 71.54 14.92
N ALA A 1104 -69.07 72.59 14.15
CA ALA A 1104 -69.97 73.68 14.56
C ALA A 1104 -71.44 73.54 14.10
N ALA A 1105 -71.86 72.42 13.52
CA ALA A 1105 -73.23 72.23 13.02
C ALA A 1105 -73.75 70.80 13.19
N VAL A 1106 -73.97 70.39 14.44
CA VAL A 1106 -74.34 69.02 14.82
C VAL A 1106 -75.60 69.02 15.68
N PRO A 1107 -76.81 69.19 15.11
CA PRO A 1107 -78.03 69.32 15.91
C PRO A 1107 -78.52 67.99 16.53
N GLY A 1108 -78.06 66.84 16.02
CA GLY A 1108 -78.44 65.49 16.47
C GLY A 1108 -77.26 64.67 17.00
N PRO A 1109 -77.44 63.38 17.31
CA PRO A 1109 -76.33 62.52 17.72
C PRO A 1109 -75.30 62.35 16.62
N ALA A 1110 -74.02 62.18 16.97
CA ALA A 1110 -72.92 62.02 16.02
C ALA A 1110 -71.82 61.10 16.56
N TYR A 1111 -71.18 60.38 15.65
CA TYR A 1111 -70.02 59.53 15.91
C TYR A 1111 -68.76 60.18 15.32
N TYR A 1112 -67.66 60.18 16.05
CA TYR A 1112 -66.38 60.73 15.60
C TYR A 1112 -65.29 59.66 15.66
N ARG A 1113 -64.34 59.70 14.73
CA ARG A 1113 -63.08 58.94 14.81
C ARG A 1113 -61.94 59.74 14.18
N LEU A 1114 -60.71 59.32 14.45
CA LEU A 1114 -59.52 59.81 13.76
C LEU A 1114 -59.03 58.77 12.78
N ARG A 1115 -58.54 59.23 11.64
CA ARG A 1115 -57.64 58.48 10.76
C ARG A 1115 -56.28 59.15 10.83
N GLN A 1116 -55.32 58.48 11.45
CA GLN A 1116 -53.92 58.87 11.45
C GLN A 1116 -53.29 58.40 10.15
N ALA A 1117 -52.64 59.29 9.41
CA ALA A 1117 -51.83 58.96 8.24
C ALA A 1117 -50.34 59.15 8.60
N ASP A 1118 -49.54 58.13 8.30
CA ASP A 1118 -48.10 58.14 8.52
C ASP A 1118 -47.35 58.67 7.27
N THR A 1119 -46.11 59.13 7.43
CA THR A 1119 -45.29 59.72 6.34
C THR A 1119 -44.94 58.74 5.21
N ASN A 1120 -45.14 57.43 5.42
CA ASN A 1120 -44.99 56.38 4.41
C ASN A 1120 -46.32 56.03 3.68
N GLY A 1121 -47.41 56.74 3.97
CA GLY A 1121 -48.73 56.54 3.37
C GLY A 1121 -49.62 55.49 4.06
N ALA A 1122 -49.13 54.80 5.11
CA ALA A 1122 -49.96 53.91 5.91
C ALA A 1122 -50.98 54.72 6.74
N ALA A 1123 -52.17 54.15 6.99
CA ALA A 1123 -53.20 54.80 7.80
C ALA A 1123 -53.81 53.87 8.85
N ARG A 1124 -54.10 54.41 10.04
CA ARG A 1124 -54.70 53.71 11.19
C ARG A 1124 -55.87 54.53 11.75
N TYR A 1125 -56.88 53.85 12.30
CA TYR A 1125 -58.06 54.52 12.87
C TYR A 1125 -58.10 54.44 14.39
N SER A 1126 -58.61 55.48 15.05
CA SER A 1126 -58.94 55.45 16.48
C SER A 1126 -60.23 54.65 16.74
N PRO A 1127 -60.54 54.32 18.02
CA PRO A 1127 -61.90 53.97 18.42
C PRO A 1127 -62.88 55.08 18.03
N THR A 1128 -64.17 54.73 17.90
CA THR A 1128 -65.24 55.69 17.57
C THR A 1128 -65.87 56.27 18.84
N ALA A 1129 -65.96 57.60 18.95
CA ALA A 1129 -66.58 58.31 20.07
C ALA A 1129 -68.00 58.76 19.70
N TYR A 1130 -68.99 58.37 20.51
CA TYR A 1130 -70.40 58.75 20.32
C TYR A 1130 -70.78 59.98 21.14
N VAL A 1131 -71.55 60.90 20.56
CA VAL A 1131 -72.08 62.11 21.21
C VAL A 1131 -73.60 62.15 21.04
N ALA A 1132 -74.35 62.12 22.14
CA ALA A 1132 -75.82 62.17 22.17
C ALA A 1132 -76.40 63.56 21.82
N ALA A 1133 -77.71 63.67 21.59
CA ALA A 1133 -78.43 64.94 21.39
C ALA A 1133 -79.03 65.50 22.70
N GLY A 1134 -79.00 66.83 22.90
CA GLY A 1134 -79.68 67.54 24.00
C GLY A 1134 -78.79 68.15 25.10
N PRO A 1135 -79.27 69.17 25.85
CA PRO A 1135 -78.45 70.10 26.65
C PRO A 1135 -78.06 69.60 28.05
N ALA A 1136 -76.90 70.08 28.53
CA ALA A 1136 -76.23 69.67 29.77
C ALA A 1136 -76.94 70.19 31.05
N THR A 1137 -77.15 69.31 32.03
CA THR A 1137 -77.75 69.63 33.35
C THR A 1137 -76.89 69.16 34.54
N ASP A 1138 -75.59 69.42 34.50
CA ASP A 1138 -74.75 69.31 35.70
C ASP A 1138 -74.02 70.63 35.94
N LEU A 1139 -73.94 71.05 37.21
CA LEU A 1139 -73.37 72.31 37.72
C LEU A 1139 -71.93 72.63 37.26
N GLY A 1140 -71.25 71.70 36.58
CA GLY A 1140 -69.93 71.91 36.00
C GLY A 1140 -68.81 72.14 37.02
N LEU A 1141 -69.06 71.96 38.33
CA LEU A 1141 -68.02 72.09 39.34
C LEU A 1141 -67.03 70.93 39.24
N SER A 1142 -65.75 71.24 39.31
CA SER A 1142 -64.66 70.27 39.37
C SER A 1142 -63.56 70.72 40.35
N VAL A 1143 -62.73 69.78 40.77
CA VAL A 1143 -61.60 70.01 41.68
C VAL A 1143 -60.28 69.65 40.99
N PHE A 1144 -59.29 70.54 41.05
CA PHE A 1144 -57.97 70.31 40.48
C PHE A 1144 -56.84 70.83 41.39
N PRO A 1145 -55.72 70.10 41.53
CA PRO A 1145 -55.49 68.74 41.05
C PRO A 1145 -56.29 67.71 41.86
N ASN A 1146 -56.66 66.60 41.22
CA ASN A 1146 -57.27 65.45 41.89
C ASN A 1146 -56.81 64.16 41.20
N PRO A 1147 -55.93 63.35 41.82
CA PRO A 1147 -55.51 63.39 43.23
C PRO A 1147 -54.71 64.63 43.66
N THR A 1148 -54.78 65.00 44.94
CA THR A 1148 -54.14 66.17 45.55
C THR A 1148 -53.17 65.77 46.67
N THR A 1149 -52.12 66.57 46.89
CA THR A 1149 -51.23 66.48 48.06
C THR A 1149 -51.67 67.38 49.22
N GLY A 1150 -52.87 68.00 49.16
CA GLY A 1150 -53.44 68.81 50.25
C GLY A 1150 -53.98 70.16 49.81
N THR A 1151 -53.74 70.57 48.57
CA THR A 1151 -54.25 71.82 47.98
C THR A 1151 -55.00 71.53 46.68
N ILE A 1152 -56.17 72.14 46.53
CA ILE A 1152 -57.06 72.06 45.37
C ILE A 1152 -57.67 73.43 45.06
N THR A 1153 -58.19 73.55 43.85
CA THR A 1153 -58.99 74.69 43.39
C THR A 1153 -60.36 74.18 42.93
N LEU A 1154 -61.42 74.88 43.35
CA LEU A 1154 -62.77 74.66 42.82
C LEU A 1154 -62.94 75.44 41.53
N LEU A 1155 -63.17 74.71 40.43
CA LEU A 1155 -63.38 75.27 39.09
C LEU A 1155 -64.85 75.12 38.71
N GLY A 1156 -65.41 76.07 37.94
CA GLY A 1156 -66.75 75.96 37.37
C GLY A 1156 -67.83 76.88 37.96
N ALA A 1157 -67.53 77.68 38.99
CA ALA A 1157 -68.44 78.68 39.55
C ALA A 1157 -67.90 80.13 39.44
N PRO A 1158 -68.76 81.17 39.35
CA PRO A 1158 -68.34 82.58 39.38
C PRO A 1158 -67.67 82.95 40.72
N ALA A 1159 -66.65 83.82 40.70
CA ALA A 1159 -65.91 84.24 41.90
C ALA A 1159 -66.78 84.90 42.98
N SER A 1160 -67.91 85.48 42.61
CA SER A 1160 -68.90 86.10 43.51
C SER A 1160 -69.97 85.14 44.04
N ALA A 1161 -69.96 83.86 43.64
CA ALA A 1161 -70.94 82.89 44.09
C ALA A 1161 -70.73 82.53 45.56
N VAL A 1162 -71.83 82.45 46.32
CA VAL A 1162 -71.83 81.85 47.65
C VAL A 1162 -72.04 80.35 47.49
N ILE A 1163 -71.06 79.56 47.91
CA ILE A 1163 -71.09 78.10 47.87
C ILE A 1163 -71.26 77.59 49.28
N THR A 1164 -72.27 76.73 49.48
CA THR A 1164 -72.37 75.93 50.70
C THR A 1164 -71.60 74.64 50.48
N LEU A 1165 -70.56 74.40 51.28
CA LEU A 1165 -69.71 73.22 51.14
C LEU A 1165 -69.51 72.46 52.45
N SER A 1166 -69.38 71.14 52.33
CA SER A 1166 -68.97 70.24 53.41
C SER A 1166 -68.06 69.16 52.86
N LEU A 1167 -67.08 68.73 53.66
CA LEU A 1167 -66.18 67.62 53.32
C LEU A 1167 -66.39 66.48 54.32
N THR A 1168 -66.60 65.26 53.83
CA THR A 1168 -66.68 64.06 54.67
C THR A 1168 -65.62 63.05 54.28
N ASN A 1169 -65.14 62.25 55.24
CA ASN A 1169 -64.30 61.10 54.94
C ASN A 1169 -65.13 59.95 54.33
N ALA A 1170 -64.47 58.85 53.94
CA ALA A 1170 -65.14 57.68 53.36
C ALA A 1170 -66.19 57.00 54.28
N LEU A 1171 -66.18 57.28 55.59
CA LEU A 1171 -67.16 56.80 56.57
C LEU A 1171 -68.34 57.77 56.77
N GLY A 1172 -68.40 58.88 56.02
CA GLY A 1172 -69.43 59.90 56.14
C GLY A 1172 -69.26 60.85 57.33
N GLN A 1173 -68.14 60.78 58.05
CA GLN A 1173 -67.85 61.69 59.17
C GLN A 1173 -67.41 63.06 58.63
N PRO A 1174 -67.92 64.19 59.16
CA PRO A 1174 -67.57 65.52 58.70
C PRO A 1174 -66.12 65.87 59.08
N VAL A 1175 -65.33 66.17 58.05
CA VAL A 1175 -63.97 66.71 58.11
C VAL A 1175 -64.00 68.24 58.04
N LEU A 1176 -64.93 68.75 57.23
CA LEU A 1176 -65.30 70.15 57.21
C LEU A 1176 -66.84 70.22 57.31
N PRO A 1177 -67.41 70.72 58.41
CA PRO A 1177 -68.86 70.87 58.54
C PRO A 1177 -69.41 71.86 57.49
N ALA A 1178 -70.70 71.74 57.19
CA ALA A 1178 -71.35 72.57 56.19
C ALA A 1178 -71.28 74.06 56.53
N GLY A 1179 -70.81 74.88 55.60
CA GLY A 1179 -70.77 76.34 55.73
C GLY A 1179 -70.85 77.03 54.37
N SER A 1180 -71.40 78.25 54.35
CA SER A 1180 -71.58 79.05 53.13
C SER A 1180 -70.50 80.14 53.05
N TYR A 1181 -69.74 80.15 51.96
CA TYR A 1181 -68.60 81.04 51.77
C TYR A 1181 -68.56 81.58 50.33
N SER A 1182 -67.89 82.71 50.11
CA SER A 1182 -67.51 83.11 48.74
C SER A 1182 -66.50 82.10 48.16
N LEU A 1183 -66.47 81.93 46.83
CA LEU A 1183 -65.64 80.92 46.16
C LEU A 1183 -64.15 80.92 46.58
N PRO A 1184 -63.46 82.07 46.74
CA PRO A 1184 -62.07 82.07 47.24
C PRO A 1184 -61.96 81.56 48.68
N ALA A 1185 -62.81 82.05 49.58
CA ALA A 1185 -62.82 81.63 50.98
C ALA A 1185 -63.24 80.15 51.16
N ALA A 1186 -64.10 79.66 50.27
CA ALA A 1186 -64.48 78.25 50.16
C ALA A 1186 -63.27 77.36 49.81
N THR A 1187 -62.48 77.77 48.82
CA THR A 1187 -61.28 77.05 48.38
C THR A 1187 -60.20 77.04 49.48
N ASP A 1188 -59.96 78.18 50.15
CA ASP A 1188 -58.99 78.28 51.24
C ASP A 1188 -59.34 77.39 52.43
N ARG A 1189 -60.62 77.34 52.83
CA ARG A 1189 -61.08 76.47 53.93
C ARG A 1189 -61.00 74.99 53.59
N LEU A 1190 -61.29 74.64 52.33
CA LEU A 1190 -61.19 73.28 51.85
C LEU A 1190 -59.73 72.79 51.86
N ASN A 1191 -58.80 73.64 51.43
CA ASN A 1191 -57.37 73.37 51.50
C ASN A 1191 -56.87 73.27 52.94
N ALA A 1192 -57.28 74.17 53.84
CA ALA A 1192 -56.93 74.10 55.25
C ALA A 1192 -57.41 72.79 55.91
N ALA A 1193 -58.59 72.30 55.55
CA ALA A 1193 -59.10 71.00 56.02
C ALA A 1193 -58.31 69.83 55.41
N LEU A 1194 -58.05 69.84 54.10
CA LEU A 1194 -57.35 68.77 53.39
C LEU A 1194 -55.88 68.61 53.78
N VAL A 1195 -55.20 69.68 54.20
CA VAL A 1195 -53.81 69.60 54.71
C VAL A 1195 -53.74 68.80 56.02
N GLN A 1196 -54.79 68.83 56.84
CA GLN A 1196 -54.83 68.08 58.12
C GLN A 1196 -55.36 66.65 57.97
N CYS A 1197 -55.80 66.29 56.75
CA CYS A 1197 -56.35 64.97 56.44
C CYS A 1197 -55.25 63.96 56.11
N ALA A 1198 -55.41 62.72 56.59
CA ALA A 1198 -54.59 61.61 56.14
C ALA A 1198 -54.87 61.30 54.65
N PRO A 1199 -53.91 60.70 53.91
CA PRO A 1199 -54.14 60.16 52.58
C PRO A 1199 -55.38 59.26 52.54
N GLY A 1200 -56.25 59.46 51.54
CA GLY A 1200 -57.53 58.78 51.48
C GLY A 1200 -58.54 59.44 50.53
N VAL A 1201 -59.73 58.84 50.43
CA VAL A 1201 -60.83 59.35 49.61
C VAL A 1201 -61.80 60.14 50.49
N TYR A 1202 -62.13 61.34 50.04
CA TYR A 1202 -63.09 62.25 50.66
C TYR A 1202 -64.20 62.60 49.68
N VAL A 1203 -65.37 62.95 50.21
CA VAL A 1203 -66.51 63.41 49.42
C VAL A 1203 -66.77 64.87 49.76
N LEU A 1204 -66.55 65.74 48.77
CA LEU A 1204 -66.93 67.14 48.82
C LEU A 1204 -68.37 67.24 48.33
N THR A 1205 -69.24 67.83 49.14
CA THR A 1205 -70.58 68.24 48.70
C THR A 1205 -70.57 69.76 48.56
N ALA A 1206 -70.95 70.25 47.38
CA ALA A 1206 -71.07 71.67 47.10
C ALA A 1206 -72.48 71.99 46.62
N GLU A 1207 -73.06 73.08 47.13
CA GLU A 1207 -74.40 73.54 46.77
C GLU A 1207 -74.38 75.04 46.43
N ILE A 1208 -74.96 75.39 45.28
CA ILE A 1208 -75.09 76.76 44.78
C ILE A 1208 -76.52 76.95 44.28
N ASN A 1209 -77.22 77.99 44.77
CA ASN A 1209 -78.59 78.34 44.35
C ASN A 1209 -79.58 77.15 44.39
N GLY A 1210 -79.46 76.27 45.39
CA GLY A 1210 -80.33 75.10 45.58
C GLY A 1210 -79.99 73.88 44.71
N GLN A 1211 -78.92 73.94 43.91
CA GLN A 1211 -78.40 72.79 43.17
C GLN A 1211 -77.17 72.23 43.87
N ARG A 1212 -77.14 70.90 44.07
CA ARG A 1212 -76.11 70.19 44.83
C ARG A 1212 -75.32 69.24 43.94
N GLN A 1213 -74.00 69.27 44.04
CA GLN A 1213 -73.09 68.34 43.37
C GLN A 1213 -72.15 67.67 44.38
N HIS A 1214 -71.91 66.38 44.19
CA HIS A 1214 -70.95 65.60 44.97
C HIS A 1214 -69.69 65.35 44.14
N LEU A 1215 -68.53 65.64 44.72
CA LEU A 1215 -67.23 65.49 44.08
C LEU A 1215 -66.33 64.59 44.92
N LYS A 1216 -65.75 63.57 44.30
CA LYS A 1216 -64.73 62.72 44.93
C LYS A 1216 -63.41 63.49 44.97
N VAL A 1217 -62.79 63.61 46.14
CA VAL A 1217 -61.44 64.17 46.33
C VAL A 1217 -60.51 63.05 46.82
N VAL A 1218 -59.39 62.82 46.13
CA VAL A 1218 -58.39 61.82 46.51
C VAL A 1218 -57.16 62.55 47.05
N LYS A 1219 -56.90 62.40 48.35
CA LYS A 1219 -55.68 62.89 48.99
C LYS A 1219 -54.60 61.81 48.92
N GLN A 1220 -53.45 62.13 48.33
CA GLN A 1220 -52.24 61.32 48.36
C GLN A 1220 -51.39 61.64 49.58
#